data_AF-A0A1F8RYZ9-F1
#
_entry.id   AF-A0A1F8RYZ9-F1
#
_cell.length_a   1.000
_cell.length_b   1.000
_cell.length_c   1.000
_cell.angle_alpha   90.00
_cell.angle_beta   90.00
_cell.angle_gamma   90.00
#
_symmetry.space_group_name_H-M   'P 1'
#
loop_
_entity.id
_entity.type
_entity.pdbx_description
1 polymer ?
#
loop_
_entity_poly.entity_id
_entity_poly.type
_entity_poly.pdbx_seq_one_letter_code
_entity_poly.pdbx_strand_id
1 'polypeptide(L)'
;MTAPPIPLFERLPEIHRTRDAELETPGQLKAYLGLIDEAFLAIHTDIWRLYDDLFVESATDWAVPYIGDLLGTSHLDGDPWTIRADVADTIALRRRKGTLAAIEILTFDLTGWGVHCVELREILVWNQHLNHLRPDLGEGVGVEPPGPGLAAPRRGGTVTVRDPAILSLLGTPFDPFAHLADVRPMTEGAIRYNLPNLAIFLWRLSPQTVRVSPPGTIAVSSPTGGGAGAAPRVVRIEIDPIDRPVRLFNAGRAARNKRLACCEPDDPDVSSLSDLDQAPGPILPARLTDDTPAGAPKAYVAVETYDPADLGTLNVLRVGLQLHLPDTPFANDTWQFRGANLCAWEDGLDAPLLDREIAIDPIIGRLAVGVATAAEATAIRRDLLLSYTTGSVGPVGAQPIDRVPSPRSWMGARFDHRSVDFRSSPTSLQAALAGLDTIRRPVIIDIEDSFVHDLDLSAVAGTVVEDGGPNLTPNRTVVIRAADGERPIIRLAQPLRVRPARVVAANPAEQDDLDAENAGLGLRLEGLFVCRGPAFPAGQPLVARVALDRLEIDGCTLDPGGFRQRDGTRAPLLPAAGLGAGHGFAKAAEATAFRETPRIIVRRSIVGSIQADDDYAIDVSDAIVDAGSGPADQGVARAVGAASDPVNGWGAPLTVSGATFLGSVRVERVDGTGGIWTGPLEAHDDQTGCISLSYVEGLTDRLPQNVECVRGTDARLRFVSIDVGHPAYGQLARTTDFRILERGPGDDEMGAFGFLREAHKWRNLQIRYREFMPLGVRPLLIPAT
;
A
#
# COMPACT_ATOMS: atom_id res chain seq x y z
N MET A 1 -30.89 11.96 -2.08
CA MET A 1 -32.03 12.65 -2.71
C MET A 1 -32.49 11.89 -3.95
N THR A 2 -33.80 11.84 -4.25
CA THR A 2 -34.34 11.24 -5.49
C THR A 2 -34.80 12.28 -6.54
N ALA A 3 -34.75 13.60 -6.29
CA ALA A 3 -34.98 14.60 -7.35
C ALA A 3 -34.18 15.91 -7.13
N PRO A 4 -33.56 16.48 -8.19
CA PRO A 4 -32.87 17.75 -8.13
C PRO A 4 -33.86 18.94 -7.96
N PRO A 5 -33.45 20.03 -7.28
CA PRO A 5 -34.31 21.20 -7.11
C PRO A 5 -34.59 21.88 -8.47
N ILE A 6 -35.87 22.20 -8.71
CA ILE A 6 -36.32 22.90 -9.92
C ILE A 6 -35.87 24.37 -9.87
N PRO A 7 -35.16 24.89 -10.89
CA PRO A 7 -34.72 26.31 -10.98
C PRO A 7 -35.89 27.30 -10.87
N LEU A 8 -35.68 28.47 -10.26
CA LEU A 8 -36.71 29.49 -10.06
C LEU A 8 -37.34 29.94 -11.39
N PHE A 9 -36.55 30.02 -12.47
CA PHE A 9 -37.09 30.35 -13.79
C PHE A 9 -38.13 29.33 -14.28
N GLU A 10 -37.92 28.04 -14.01
CA GLU A 10 -38.85 26.97 -14.40
C GLU A 10 -40.13 26.95 -13.55
N ARG A 11 -40.09 27.55 -12.36
CA ARG A 11 -41.26 27.75 -11.51
C ARG A 11 -42.15 28.92 -11.95
N LEU A 12 -41.67 29.77 -12.86
CA LEU A 12 -42.48 30.87 -13.39
C LEU A 12 -43.58 30.36 -14.33
N PRO A 13 -44.76 31.01 -14.33
CA PRO A 13 -45.79 30.76 -15.34
C PRO A 13 -45.23 30.86 -16.76
N GLU A 14 -45.67 29.97 -17.63
CA GLU A 14 -45.17 29.85 -19.01
C GLU A 14 -45.20 31.18 -19.79
N ILE A 15 -46.23 32.01 -19.56
CA ILE A 15 -46.33 33.34 -20.18
C ILE A 15 -45.10 34.24 -19.95
N HIS A 16 -44.44 34.16 -18.79
CA HIS A 16 -43.24 34.95 -18.52
C HIS A 16 -42.00 34.37 -19.17
N ARG A 17 -41.92 33.03 -19.28
CA ARG A 17 -40.84 32.33 -19.96
C ARG A 17 -40.88 32.56 -21.47
N THR A 18 -42.07 32.55 -22.06
CA THR A 18 -42.29 32.88 -23.48
C THR A 18 -41.93 34.34 -23.76
N ARG A 19 -42.37 35.28 -22.92
CA ARG A 19 -42.05 36.71 -23.08
C ARG A 19 -40.55 37.01 -22.95
N ASP A 20 -39.82 36.32 -22.09
CA ASP A 20 -38.35 36.47 -21.96
C ASP A 20 -37.59 35.94 -23.18
N ALA A 21 -38.17 34.96 -23.89
CA ALA A 21 -37.62 34.44 -25.15
C ALA A 21 -37.91 35.35 -26.35
N GLU A 22 -38.95 36.18 -26.28
CA GLU A 22 -39.38 37.10 -27.34
C GLU A 22 -38.68 38.48 -27.31
N LEU A 23 -37.81 38.74 -26.32
CA LEU A 23 -37.04 39.99 -26.22
C LEU A 23 -35.93 40.09 -27.29
N GLU A 24 -35.52 41.32 -27.65
CA GLU A 24 -34.43 41.57 -28.63
C GLU A 24 -33.11 40.89 -28.24
N THR A 25 -32.84 40.74 -26.94
CA THR A 25 -31.79 39.86 -26.41
C THR A 25 -32.47 38.82 -25.51
N PRO A 26 -32.69 37.58 -25.98
CA PRO A 26 -33.42 36.57 -25.23
C PRO A 26 -32.72 36.16 -23.92
N GLY A 27 -33.50 35.81 -22.89
CA GLY A 27 -32.99 35.14 -21.69
C GLY A 27 -32.43 36.06 -20.60
N GLN A 28 -32.73 37.36 -20.63
CA GLN A 28 -32.27 38.30 -19.61
C GLN A 28 -32.88 38.02 -18.23
N LEU A 29 -34.19 37.69 -18.17
CA LEU A 29 -34.84 37.31 -16.92
C LEU A 29 -34.30 35.96 -16.43
N LYS A 30 -34.07 35.01 -17.35
CA LYS A 30 -33.42 33.74 -17.02
C LYS A 30 -32.02 33.94 -16.42
N ALA A 31 -31.20 34.82 -16.99
CA ALA A 31 -29.86 35.12 -16.49
C ALA A 31 -29.90 35.80 -15.10
N TYR A 32 -30.80 36.77 -14.92
CA TYR A 32 -30.99 37.44 -13.63
C TYR A 32 -31.47 36.48 -12.54
N LEU A 33 -32.47 35.65 -12.83
CA LEU A 33 -32.94 34.63 -11.89
C LEU A 33 -31.92 33.53 -11.66
N GLY A 34 -31.07 33.23 -12.64
CA GLY A 34 -29.93 32.31 -12.48
C GLY A 34 -28.98 32.74 -11.37
N LEU A 35 -28.66 34.03 -11.26
CA LEU A 35 -27.83 34.56 -10.16
C LEU A 35 -28.52 34.44 -8.79
N ILE A 36 -29.84 34.59 -8.74
CA ILE A 36 -30.62 34.41 -7.49
C ILE A 36 -30.75 32.93 -7.14
N ASP A 37 -30.91 32.07 -8.14
CA ASP A 37 -30.95 30.62 -8.00
C ASP A 37 -29.68 30.07 -7.33
N GLU A 38 -28.50 30.62 -7.64
CA GLU A 38 -27.24 30.23 -6.98
C GLU A 38 -27.29 30.45 -5.46
N ALA A 39 -27.75 31.63 -5.02
CA ALA A 39 -27.88 31.94 -3.60
C ALA A 39 -28.99 31.09 -2.93
N PHE A 40 -30.12 30.91 -3.61
CA PHE A 40 -31.22 30.09 -3.09
C PHE A 40 -30.82 28.61 -2.96
N LEU A 41 -30.10 28.08 -3.95
CA LEU A 41 -29.56 26.74 -3.92
C LEU A 41 -28.55 26.59 -2.79
N ALA A 42 -27.65 27.55 -2.59
CA ALA A 42 -26.69 27.53 -1.49
C ALA A 42 -27.39 27.46 -0.11
N ILE A 43 -28.44 28.27 0.11
CA ILE A 43 -29.24 28.23 1.34
C ILE A 43 -29.96 26.88 1.48
N HIS A 44 -30.55 26.37 0.41
CA HIS A 44 -31.25 25.07 0.44
C HIS A 44 -30.29 23.94 0.79
N THR A 45 -29.10 23.93 0.17
CA THR A 45 -28.02 22.99 0.48
C THR A 45 -27.57 23.12 1.94
N ASP A 46 -27.44 24.34 2.47
CA ASP A 46 -27.05 24.55 3.86
C ASP A 46 -28.12 24.05 4.84
N ILE A 47 -29.41 24.30 4.57
CA ILE A 47 -30.51 23.76 5.38
C ILE A 47 -30.49 22.22 5.39
N TRP A 48 -30.30 21.59 4.23
CA TRP A 48 -30.20 20.14 4.17
C TRP A 48 -28.96 19.61 4.88
N ARG A 49 -27.84 20.32 4.78
CA ARG A 49 -26.63 20.00 5.52
C ARG A 49 -26.87 20.02 7.04
N LEU A 50 -27.64 21.00 7.53
CA LEU A 50 -28.06 21.04 8.94
C LEU A 50 -28.97 19.87 9.34
N TYR A 51 -29.80 19.36 8.42
CA TYR A 51 -30.56 18.12 8.67
C TYR A 51 -29.66 16.89 8.66
N ASP A 52 -28.69 16.83 7.74
CA ASP A 52 -27.70 15.76 7.68
C ASP A 52 -26.84 15.74 8.97
N ASP A 53 -26.55 16.90 9.56
CA ASP A 53 -25.85 17.09 10.84
C ASP A 53 -26.58 16.51 12.06
N LEU A 54 -27.86 16.12 11.93
CA LEU A 54 -28.61 15.45 13.00
C LEU A 54 -28.28 13.96 13.14
N PHE A 55 -27.70 13.35 12.11
CA PHE A 55 -27.40 11.91 12.07
C PHE A 55 -25.90 11.69 11.94
N VAL A 56 -25.31 10.85 12.80
CA VAL A 56 -23.85 10.68 12.87
C VAL A 56 -23.24 10.15 11.57
N GLU A 57 -24.00 9.42 10.76
CA GLU A 57 -23.57 8.85 9.48
C GLU A 57 -23.45 9.91 8.39
N SER A 58 -24.36 10.89 8.35
CA SER A 58 -24.41 11.96 7.35
C SER A 58 -23.85 13.29 7.83
N ALA A 59 -23.65 13.44 9.14
CA ALA A 59 -23.21 14.68 9.74
C ALA A 59 -21.89 15.16 9.16
N THR A 60 -21.63 16.44 9.23
CA THR A 60 -20.29 16.97 9.01
C THR A 60 -19.40 16.73 10.22
N ASP A 61 -18.09 16.68 10.01
CA ASP A 61 -17.14 16.33 11.07
C ASP A 61 -17.17 17.28 12.27
N TRP A 62 -17.59 18.54 12.07
CA TRP A 62 -17.72 19.51 13.17
C TRP A 62 -18.89 19.21 14.11
N ALA A 63 -19.96 18.55 13.64
CA ALA A 63 -21.15 18.23 14.42
C ALA A 63 -20.98 16.96 15.27
N VAL A 64 -20.09 16.05 14.86
CA VAL A 64 -19.84 14.75 15.53
C VAL A 64 -19.51 14.89 17.03
N PRO A 65 -18.65 15.81 17.49
CA PRO A 65 -18.37 16.00 18.93
C PRO A 65 -19.62 16.39 19.74
N TYR A 66 -20.53 17.17 19.16
CA TYR A 66 -21.78 17.57 19.84
C TYR A 66 -22.75 16.39 20.00
N ILE A 67 -22.81 15.51 19.00
CA ILE A 67 -23.54 14.24 19.13
C ILE A 67 -22.89 13.38 20.22
N GLY A 68 -21.55 13.34 20.27
CA GLY A 68 -20.78 12.67 21.32
C GLY A 68 -21.12 13.20 22.72
N ASP A 69 -21.24 14.51 22.90
CA ASP A 69 -21.63 15.14 24.17
C ASP A 69 -23.02 14.70 24.65
N LEU A 70 -23.98 14.57 23.73
CA LEU A 70 -25.31 14.05 24.04
C LEU A 70 -25.25 12.59 24.53
N LEU A 71 -24.30 11.81 24.00
CA LEU A 71 -24.02 10.45 24.44
C LEU A 71 -23.09 10.39 25.66
N GLY A 72 -22.51 11.51 26.09
CA GLY A 72 -21.52 11.56 27.17
C GLY A 72 -20.25 10.77 26.82
N THR A 73 -19.77 10.86 25.59
CA THR A 73 -18.48 10.28 25.16
C THR A 73 -17.37 11.31 25.27
N SER A 74 -16.21 10.92 25.83
CA SER A 74 -15.04 11.80 25.83
C SER A 74 -14.56 12.07 24.40
N HIS A 75 -14.13 13.31 24.13
CA HIS A 75 -13.59 13.66 22.81
C HIS A 75 -12.23 13.00 22.61
N LEU A 76 -12.04 12.45 21.42
CA LEU A 76 -10.80 11.84 20.96
C LEU A 76 -10.26 12.64 19.77
N ASP A 77 -8.96 12.52 19.55
CA ASP A 77 -8.32 13.04 18.34
C ASP A 77 -7.85 11.88 17.46
N GLY A 78 -7.96 12.05 16.15
CA GLY A 78 -7.77 10.97 15.18
C GLY A 78 -8.35 11.29 13.80
N ASP A 79 -8.43 10.26 12.98
CA ASP A 79 -9.07 10.32 11.67
C ASP A 79 -10.59 10.58 11.82
N PRO A 80 -11.20 11.51 11.06
CA PRO A 80 -12.61 11.87 11.23
C PRO A 80 -13.56 10.67 11.15
N TRP A 81 -13.26 9.69 10.29
CA TRP A 81 -14.03 8.46 10.19
C TRP A 81 -13.99 7.64 11.50
N THR A 82 -12.82 7.51 12.13
CA THR A 82 -12.67 6.74 13.39
C THR A 82 -13.41 7.40 14.56
N ILE A 83 -13.36 8.73 14.65
CA ILE A 83 -14.07 9.49 15.68
C ILE A 83 -15.58 9.33 15.49
N ARG A 84 -16.05 9.41 14.24
CA ARG A 84 -17.46 9.21 13.89
C ARG A 84 -17.93 7.79 14.23
N ALA A 85 -17.15 6.77 13.89
CA ALA A 85 -17.47 5.37 14.19
C ALA A 85 -17.59 5.13 15.71
N ASP A 86 -16.66 5.66 16.51
CA ASP A 86 -16.70 5.58 17.98
C ASP A 86 -17.98 6.22 18.56
N VAL A 87 -18.37 7.40 18.07
CA VAL A 87 -19.61 8.07 18.49
C VAL A 87 -20.84 7.26 18.06
N ALA A 88 -20.86 6.77 16.82
CA ALA A 88 -21.98 6.01 16.27
C ALA A 88 -22.28 4.72 17.05
N ASP A 89 -21.24 3.92 17.34
CA ASP A 89 -21.42 2.62 17.98
C ASP A 89 -21.49 2.67 19.51
N THR A 90 -21.34 3.84 20.12
CA THR A 90 -21.32 4.02 21.58
C THR A 90 -22.51 3.36 22.29
N ILE A 91 -23.74 3.52 21.79
CA ILE A 91 -24.94 2.94 22.43
C ILE A 91 -24.88 1.42 22.38
N ALA A 92 -24.53 0.85 21.22
CA ALA A 92 -24.42 -0.59 21.03
C ALA A 92 -23.32 -1.19 21.92
N LEU A 93 -22.16 -0.53 21.97
CA LEU A 93 -21.02 -0.91 22.80
C LEU A 93 -21.37 -0.88 24.29
N ARG A 94 -22.13 0.12 24.77
CA ARG A 94 -22.54 0.20 26.18
C ARG A 94 -23.50 -0.93 26.56
N ARG A 95 -24.39 -1.34 25.65
CA ARG A 95 -25.30 -2.47 25.87
C ARG A 95 -24.58 -3.81 25.93
N ARG A 96 -23.44 -3.94 25.25
CA ARG A 96 -22.62 -5.17 25.16
C ARG A 96 -21.30 -5.06 25.95
N LYS A 97 -21.23 -4.10 26.88
CA LYS A 97 -20.01 -3.78 27.63
C LYS A 97 -19.43 -5.03 28.30
N GLY A 98 -18.12 -5.22 28.14
CA GLY A 98 -17.40 -6.35 28.73
C GLY A 98 -17.45 -7.67 27.95
N THR A 99 -18.06 -7.70 26.75
CA THR A 99 -18.01 -8.86 25.85
C THR A 99 -16.84 -8.77 24.87
N LEU A 100 -16.30 -9.90 24.40
CA LEU A 100 -15.21 -9.94 23.41
C LEU A 100 -15.57 -9.20 22.13
N ALA A 101 -16.75 -9.48 21.58
CA ALA A 101 -17.24 -8.84 20.37
C ALA A 101 -17.33 -7.32 20.51
N ALA A 102 -17.73 -6.79 21.68
CA ALA A 102 -17.74 -5.34 21.90
C ALA A 102 -16.32 -4.74 21.92
N ILE A 103 -15.33 -5.45 22.48
CA ILE A 103 -13.93 -5.00 22.44
C ILE A 103 -13.38 -5.05 21.02
N GLU A 104 -13.70 -6.08 20.23
CA GLU A 104 -13.31 -6.18 18.82
C GLU A 104 -13.91 -5.03 17.99
N ILE A 105 -15.23 -4.84 18.08
CA ILE A 105 -15.97 -3.74 17.43
C ILE A 105 -15.35 -2.38 17.76
N LEU A 106 -15.20 -2.07 19.06
CA LEU A 106 -14.58 -0.84 19.57
C LEU A 106 -13.16 -0.63 19.02
N THR A 107 -12.37 -1.71 19.01
CA THR A 107 -10.97 -1.66 18.56
C THR A 107 -10.91 -1.36 17.07
N PHE A 108 -11.78 -1.98 16.27
CA PHE A 108 -11.89 -1.70 14.86
C PHE A 108 -12.38 -0.27 14.60
N ASP A 109 -13.31 0.28 15.38
CA ASP A 109 -13.77 1.67 15.17
C ASP A 109 -12.67 2.70 15.35
N LEU A 110 -11.84 2.50 16.38
CA LEU A 110 -10.78 3.44 16.73
C LEU A 110 -9.53 3.31 15.86
N THR A 111 -9.30 2.14 15.25
CA THR A 111 -8.03 1.85 14.55
C THR A 111 -8.22 1.50 13.08
N GLY A 112 -9.39 0.95 12.74
CA GLY A 112 -9.69 0.25 11.49
C GLY A 112 -8.80 -0.95 11.18
N TRP A 113 -8.13 -1.50 12.18
CA TRP A 113 -7.33 -2.72 12.04
C TRP A 113 -8.21 -3.96 12.22
N GLY A 114 -7.85 -5.05 11.54
CA GLY A 114 -8.39 -6.35 11.89
C GLY A 114 -8.07 -6.66 13.36
N VAL A 115 -8.97 -7.34 14.06
CA VAL A 115 -8.82 -7.59 15.49
C VAL A 115 -9.38 -8.95 15.89
N HIS A 116 -8.65 -9.64 16.76
CA HIS A 116 -9.11 -10.87 17.38
C HIS A 116 -8.79 -10.86 18.87
N CYS A 117 -9.80 -11.08 19.69
CA CYS A 117 -9.67 -11.09 21.14
C CYS A 117 -9.71 -12.50 21.70
N VAL A 118 -8.72 -12.87 22.52
CA VAL A 118 -8.63 -14.17 23.17
C VAL A 118 -8.50 -14.01 24.67
N GLU A 119 -9.46 -14.57 25.40
CA GLU A 119 -9.36 -14.70 26.85
C GLU A 119 -8.27 -15.72 27.21
N LEU A 120 -7.13 -15.27 27.72
CA LEU A 120 -6.01 -16.19 27.96
C LEU A 120 -6.31 -17.23 29.04
N ARG A 121 -7.28 -16.96 29.94
CA ARG A 121 -7.79 -17.96 30.90
C ARG A 121 -8.43 -19.18 30.21
N GLU A 122 -8.92 -19.03 28.98
CA GLU A 122 -9.54 -20.12 28.22
C GLU A 122 -8.52 -21.13 27.72
N ILE A 123 -7.31 -20.66 27.41
CA ILE A 123 -6.19 -21.48 26.92
C ILE A 123 -5.08 -21.67 27.96
N LEU A 124 -5.39 -21.55 29.25
CA LEU A 124 -4.47 -21.95 30.31
C LEU A 124 -4.56 -23.46 30.57
N VAL A 125 -3.45 -24.06 30.98
CA VAL A 125 -3.44 -25.42 31.55
C VAL A 125 -4.11 -25.40 32.93
N TRP A 126 -5.04 -26.33 33.16
CA TRP A 126 -5.72 -26.53 34.45
C TRP A 126 -5.53 -27.96 34.93
N ASN A 127 -5.21 -28.12 36.22
CA ASN A 127 -5.28 -29.42 36.88
C ASN A 127 -6.70 -29.58 37.44
N GLN A 128 -7.49 -30.46 36.84
CA GLN A 128 -8.88 -30.64 37.22
C GLN A 128 -9.03 -31.51 38.48
N HIS A 129 -9.88 -31.05 39.41
CA HIS A 129 -10.24 -31.84 40.57
C HIS A 129 -11.14 -33.01 40.16
N LEU A 130 -10.81 -34.23 40.59
CA LEU A 130 -11.50 -35.47 40.16
C LEU A 130 -13.02 -35.48 40.49
N ASN A 131 -13.46 -34.73 41.50
CA ASN A 131 -14.89 -34.61 41.84
C ASN A 131 -15.66 -33.63 40.93
N HIS A 132 -14.97 -32.86 40.08
CA HIS A 132 -15.58 -31.88 39.18
C HIS A 132 -14.91 -31.99 37.81
N LEU A 133 -15.09 -33.16 37.19
CA LEU A 133 -14.71 -33.37 35.80
C LEU A 133 -15.55 -32.43 34.92
N ARG A 134 -14.93 -31.88 33.88
CA ARG A 134 -15.58 -31.07 32.83
C ARG A 134 -15.30 -31.72 31.48
N PRO A 135 -15.97 -32.84 31.17
CA PRO A 135 -15.74 -33.58 29.93
C PRO A 135 -16.18 -32.78 28.68
N ASP A 136 -17.02 -31.76 28.87
CA ASP A 136 -17.42 -30.75 27.88
C ASP A 136 -16.26 -29.86 27.41
N LEU A 137 -15.10 -29.91 28.10
CA LEU A 137 -13.93 -29.05 27.85
C LEU A 137 -12.62 -29.83 27.58
N GLY A 138 -12.67 -31.17 27.48
CA GLY A 138 -11.48 -32.00 27.21
C GLY A 138 -11.73 -33.51 27.32
N GLU A 139 -10.90 -34.31 26.62
CA GLU A 139 -11.08 -35.74 26.39
C GLU A 139 -11.31 -36.58 27.67
N GLY A 140 -12.43 -37.31 27.69
CA GLY A 140 -12.73 -38.39 28.61
C GLY A 140 -13.33 -39.58 27.85
N VAL A 141 -13.13 -40.81 28.34
CA VAL A 141 -13.64 -42.03 27.70
C VAL A 141 -15.17 -41.95 27.59
N GLY A 142 -15.69 -41.89 26.36
CA GLY A 142 -17.13 -41.90 26.06
C GLY A 142 -17.78 -40.52 25.83
N VAL A 143 -17.01 -39.43 25.74
CA VAL A 143 -17.52 -38.09 25.38
C VAL A 143 -16.92 -37.68 24.04
N GLU A 144 -17.76 -37.47 23.03
CA GLU A 144 -17.32 -36.87 21.77
C GLU A 144 -16.82 -35.45 22.05
N PRO A 145 -15.59 -35.10 21.65
CA PRO A 145 -15.09 -33.74 21.80
C PRO A 145 -16.03 -32.77 21.04
N PRO A 146 -16.09 -31.48 21.43
CA PRO A 146 -16.95 -30.51 20.76
C PRO A 146 -16.42 -30.21 19.34
N GLY A 147 -16.69 -31.09 18.38
CA GLY A 147 -16.34 -30.96 16.98
C GLY A 147 -14.83 -30.78 16.67
N PRO A 148 -14.44 -30.81 15.39
CA PRO A 148 -13.10 -30.46 14.94
C PRO A 148 -12.85 -28.93 14.88
N GLY A 149 -13.52 -28.14 15.74
CA GLY A 149 -13.54 -26.69 15.64
C GLY A 149 -12.58 -25.98 16.60
N LEU A 150 -12.00 -24.87 16.15
CA LEU A 150 -11.24 -23.90 16.96
C LEU A 150 -12.03 -23.31 18.15
N ALA A 151 -13.36 -23.39 18.10
CA ALA A 151 -14.27 -22.91 19.12
C ALA A 151 -14.31 -23.78 20.41
N ALA A 152 -13.59 -24.90 20.44
CA ALA A 152 -13.55 -25.82 21.58
C ALA A 152 -12.12 -25.96 22.13
N PRO A 153 -11.64 -25.01 22.96
CA PRO A 153 -10.28 -25.05 23.49
C PRO A 153 -10.07 -26.34 24.29
N ARG A 154 -9.08 -27.15 23.88
CA ARG A 154 -8.72 -28.39 24.59
C ARG A 154 -7.96 -28.03 25.86
N ARG A 155 -8.67 -27.91 26.98
CA ARG A 155 -8.08 -27.54 28.28
C ARG A 155 -7.43 -28.75 28.93
N GLY A 156 -6.11 -28.87 28.78
CA GLY A 156 -5.32 -29.91 29.45
C GLY A 156 -5.10 -31.20 28.67
N GLY A 157 -5.26 -31.18 27.33
CA GLY A 157 -4.97 -32.32 26.45
C GLY A 157 -3.56 -32.31 25.84
N THR A 158 -3.15 -33.43 25.27
CA THR A 158 -1.93 -33.52 24.43
C THR A 158 -2.20 -32.94 23.03
N VAL A 159 -1.22 -32.23 22.47
CA VAL A 159 -1.28 -31.68 21.12
C VAL A 159 -1.28 -32.81 20.08
N THR A 160 -2.21 -32.78 19.12
CA THR A 160 -2.23 -33.74 18.01
C THR A 160 -1.19 -33.37 16.96
N VAL A 161 -0.24 -34.26 16.70
CA VAL A 161 0.81 -34.07 15.66
C VAL A 161 0.31 -34.51 14.27
N ARG A 162 -0.90 -35.08 14.19
CA ARG A 162 -1.45 -35.65 12.94
C ARG A 162 -2.14 -34.63 12.05
N ASP A 163 -2.49 -33.47 12.59
CA ASP A 163 -3.15 -32.39 11.83
C ASP A 163 -2.20 -31.19 11.73
N PRO A 164 -1.42 -31.08 10.64
CA PRO A 164 -0.48 -29.97 10.47
C PRO A 164 -1.20 -28.62 10.31
N ALA A 165 -2.46 -28.60 9.86
CA ALA A 165 -3.23 -27.36 9.69
C ALA A 165 -3.57 -26.75 11.06
N ILE A 166 -4.01 -27.54 12.04
CA ILE A 166 -4.20 -27.05 13.43
C ILE A 166 -2.85 -26.70 14.07
N LEU A 167 -1.81 -27.52 13.88
CA LEU A 167 -0.47 -27.24 14.43
C LEU A 167 0.11 -25.92 13.94
N SER A 168 -0.17 -25.54 12.69
CA SER A 168 0.30 -24.28 12.11
C SER A 168 -0.22 -23.03 12.84
N LEU A 169 -1.28 -23.17 13.64
CA LEU A 169 -1.84 -22.09 14.45
C LEU A 169 -1.09 -21.86 15.77
N LEU A 170 -0.16 -22.76 16.16
CA LEU A 170 0.64 -22.59 17.36
C LEU A 170 1.41 -21.26 17.33
N GLY A 171 1.24 -20.44 18.38
CA GLY A 171 1.87 -19.12 18.47
C GLY A 171 1.27 -18.04 17.57
N THR A 172 0.20 -18.35 16.83
CA THR A 172 -0.58 -17.36 16.06
C THR A 172 -1.71 -16.79 16.94
N PRO A 173 -2.42 -15.74 16.48
CA PRO A 173 -3.62 -15.25 17.19
C PRO A 173 -4.69 -16.30 17.46
N PHE A 174 -4.75 -17.35 16.63
CA PHE A 174 -5.76 -18.40 16.68
C PHE A 174 -5.25 -19.70 17.32
N ASP A 175 -4.19 -19.61 18.13
CA ASP A 175 -3.60 -20.75 18.82
C ASP A 175 -4.63 -21.41 19.77
N PRO A 176 -5.07 -22.66 19.49
CA PRO A 176 -6.05 -23.35 20.32
C PRO A 176 -5.43 -24.12 21.49
N PHE A 177 -4.10 -24.13 21.60
CA PHE A 177 -3.37 -24.99 22.53
C PHE A 177 -3.28 -24.39 23.93
N ALA A 178 -3.24 -25.27 24.93
CA ALA A 178 -3.13 -24.85 26.32
C ALA A 178 -1.69 -24.45 26.67
N HIS A 179 -1.54 -23.31 27.35
CA HIS A 179 -0.25 -22.74 27.78
C HIS A 179 -0.11 -22.75 29.30
N LEU A 180 1.13 -22.83 29.78
CA LEU A 180 1.43 -22.68 31.20
C LEU A 180 1.29 -21.22 31.64
N ALA A 181 0.90 -21.01 32.89
CA ALA A 181 0.76 -19.67 33.44
C ALA A 181 2.12 -18.95 33.51
N ASP A 182 2.16 -17.75 32.93
CA ASP A 182 3.31 -16.85 32.96
C ASP A 182 3.03 -15.66 33.90
N VAL A 183 3.66 -15.69 35.06
CA VAL A 183 3.52 -14.66 36.11
C VAL A 183 4.56 -13.56 36.02
N ARG A 184 5.42 -13.57 35.00
CA ARG A 184 6.44 -12.52 34.81
C ARG A 184 5.77 -11.16 34.59
N PRO A 185 6.49 -10.06 34.90
CA PRO A 185 6.03 -8.72 34.56
C PRO A 185 5.72 -8.61 33.06
N MET A 186 4.75 -7.77 32.76
CA MET A 186 4.34 -7.56 31.37
C MET A 186 5.44 -6.85 30.60
N THR A 187 5.63 -7.27 29.36
CA THR A 187 6.55 -6.64 28.41
C THR A 187 5.77 -6.41 27.13
N GLU A 188 5.90 -5.24 26.51
CA GLU A 188 5.18 -4.93 25.27
C GLU A 188 5.44 -6.00 24.19
N GLY A 189 4.38 -6.41 23.49
CA GLY A 189 4.43 -7.38 22.41
C GLY A 189 4.60 -8.84 22.83
N ALA A 190 4.83 -9.15 24.11
CA ALA A 190 4.96 -10.52 24.57
C ALA A 190 3.65 -11.04 25.19
N ILE A 191 3.19 -12.20 24.72
CA ILE A 191 2.03 -12.87 25.32
C ILE A 191 2.43 -13.38 26.70
N ARG A 192 1.64 -12.99 27.71
CA ARG A 192 1.75 -13.48 29.08
C ARG A 192 0.48 -14.23 29.41
N TYR A 193 0.49 -15.55 29.25
CA TYR A 193 -0.68 -16.40 29.52
C TYR A 193 -1.01 -16.36 31.02
N ASN A 194 -2.10 -15.69 31.39
CA ASN A 194 -2.50 -15.55 32.79
C ASN A 194 -4.00 -15.25 32.90
N LEU A 195 -4.59 -15.52 34.06
CA LEU A 195 -6.02 -15.39 34.32
C LEU A 195 -6.63 -14.00 34.04
N PRO A 196 -6.00 -12.86 34.44
CA PRO A 196 -6.61 -11.55 34.20
C PRO A 196 -6.37 -11.04 32.77
N ASN A 197 -5.57 -11.72 31.96
CA ASN A 197 -5.07 -11.16 30.71
C ASN A 197 -6.03 -11.47 29.54
N LEU A 198 -6.38 -10.42 28.80
CA LEU A 198 -7.10 -10.50 27.53
C LEU A 198 -6.13 -10.15 26.40
N ALA A 199 -5.79 -11.11 25.55
CA ALA A 199 -4.99 -10.84 24.35
C ALA A 199 -5.87 -10.20 23.28
N ILE A 200 -5.40 -9.09 22.72
CA ILE A 200 -6.05 -8.36 21.63
C ILE A 200 -5.02 -8.30 20.50
N PHE A 201 -5.20 -9.16 19.52
CA PHE A 201 -4.36 -9.24 18.34
C PHE A 201 -4.81 -8.20 17.32
N LEU A 202 -3.86 -7.45 16.76
CA LEU A 202 -4.11 -6.31 15.88
C LEU A 202 -3.35 -6.46 14.56
N TRP A 203 -4.06 -6.59 13.46
CA TRP A 203 -3.48 -6.62 12.13
C TRP A 203 -3.28 -5.20 11.61
N ARG A 204 -2.07 -4.67 11.84
CA ARG A 204 -1.66 -3.32 11.40
C ARG A 204 -1.39 -3.25 9.90
N LEU A 205 -1.07 -4.39 9.29
CA LEU A 205 -0.81 -4.46 7.85
C LEU A 205 -2.15 -4.51 7.11
N SER A 206 -2.28 -3.63 6.12
CA SER A 206 -3.40 -3.62 5.20
C SER A 206 -3.16 -4.64 4.08
N PRO A 207 -4.13 -5.53 3.80
CA PRO A 207 -4.08 -6.38 2.62
C PRO A 207 -4.26 -5.53 1.35
N GLN A 208 -3.33 -5.68 0.41
CA GLN A 208 -3.29 -4.99 -0.87
C GLN A 208 -3.41 -6.02 -1.98
N THR A 209 -4.55 -6.02 -2.69
CA THR A 209 -4.85 -7.00 -3.75
C THR A 209 -4.49 -6.43 -5.10
N VAL A 210 -3.54 -7.08 -5.79
CA VAL A 210 -3.28 -6.82 -7.21
C VAL A 210 -4.39 -7.50 -8.01
N ARG A 211 -5.18 -6.71 -8.75
CA ARG A 211 -6.41 -7.20 -9.41
C ARG A 211 -6.13 -8.28 -10.43
N VAL A 212 -5.37 -7.99 -11.50
CA VAL A 212 -5.04 -8.98 -12.53
C VAL A 212 -3.66 -8.69 -13.08
N SER A 213 -2.73 -9.62 -12.90
CA SER A 213 -1.34 -9.50 -13.35
C SER A 213 -0.89 -10.79 -14.05
N PRO A 214 -0.03 -10.72 -15.08
CA PRO A 214 0.70 -11.90 -15.54
C PRO A 214 1.63 -12.38 -14.41
N PRO A 215 1.92 -13.69 -14.32
CA PRO A 215 2.95 -14.22 -13.45
C PRO A 215 4.37 -13.86 -13.95
N GLY A 216 5.38 -14.17 -13.14
CA GLY A 216 6.78 -14.09 -13.54
C GLY A 216 7.22 -15.26 -14.43
N THR A 217 8.40 -15.80 -14.17
CA THR A 217 8.98 -16.91 -14.90
C THR A 217 8.13 -18.18 -14.75
N ILE A 218 7.79 -18.78 -15.91
CA ILE A 218 7.09 -20.07 -16.00
C ILE A 218 8.02 -21.11 -16.63
N ALA A 219 8.32 -22.17 -15.89
CA ALA A 219 9.14 -23.29 -16.35
C ALA A 219 8.34 -24.59 -16.38
N VAL A 220 8.39 -25.32 -17.50
CA VAL A 220 7.74 -26.63 -17.64
C VAL A 220 8.77 -27.72 -17.46
N SER A 221 8.51 -28.65 -16.54
CA SER A 221 9.35 -29.80 -16.25
C SER A 221 8.60 -31.11 -16.44
N SER A 222 9.34 -32.18 -16.70
CA SER A 222 8.82 -33.53 -16.89
C SER A 222 9.45 -34.44 -15.83
N PRO A 223 8.83 -34.58 -14.64
CA PRO A 223 9.40 -35.39 -13.57
C PRO A 223 9.57 -36.85 -14.03
N THR A 224 10.66 -37.49 -13.61
CA THR A 224 10.93 -38.91 -13.88
C THR A 224 10.57 -39.74 -12.65
N GLY A 225 9.76 -40.80 -12.83
CA GLY A 225 9.48 -41.78 -11.76
C GLY A 225 8.28 -41.51 -10.85
N GLY A 226 7.16 -40.99 -11.37
CA GLY A 226 5.92 -40.83 -10.59
C GLY A 226 5.16 -42.15 -10.36
N GLY A 227 4.54 -42.28 -9.18
CA GLY A 227 3.58 -43.35 -8.90
C GLY A 227 2.30 -43.22 -9.74
N ALA A 228 1.38 -44.18 -9.63
CA ALA A 228 0.09 -44.10 -10.32
C ALA A 228 -0.66 -42.81 -9.93
N GLY A 229 -1.05 -41.99 -10.93
CA GLY A 229 -1.75 -40.72 -10.73
C GLY A 229 -0.88 -39.46 -10.70
N ALA A 230 0.46 -39.61 -10.70
CA ALA A 230 1.36 -38.46 -10.78
C ALA A 230 1.25 -37.72 -12.13
N ALA A 231 1.28 -36.39 -12.08
CA ALA A 231 1.26 -35.53 -13.25
C ALA A 231 2.52 -35.76 -14.11
N PRO A 232 2.38 -36.07 -15.41
CA PRO A 232 3.51 -36.24 -16.32
C PRO A 232 4.22 -34.92 -16.66
N ARG A 233 3.59 -33.78 -16.35
CA ARG A 233 4.14 -32.43 -16.54
C ARG A 233 3.87 -31.60 -15.30
N VAL A 234 4.88 -30.84 -14.88
CA VAL A 234 4.78 -29.87 -13.78
C VAL A 234 5.18 -28.50 -14.29
N VAL A 235 4.27 -27.54 -14.14
CA VAL A 235 4.48 -26.13 -14.48
C VAL A 235 4.85 -25.37 -13.21
N ARG A 236 6.10 -24.90 -13.11
CA ARG A 236 6.61 -24.09 -12.00
C ARG A 236 6.46 -22.62 -12.33
N ILE A 237 5.88 -21.85 -11.44
CA ILE A 237 5.46 -20.47 -11.67
C ILE A 237 5.91 -19.60 -10.50
N GLU A 238 6.58 -18.49 -10.83
CA GLU A 238 6.81 -17.38 -9.90
C GLU A 238 5.59 -16.45 -9.92
N ILE A 239 5.05 -16.10 -8.75
CA ILE A 239 3.83 -15.26 -8.66
C ILE A 239 4.11 -13.81 -9.01
N ASP A 240 5.23 -13.28 -8.50
CA ASP A 240 5.63 -11.90 -8.75
C ASP A 240 6.11 -11.73 -10.22
N PRO A 241 5.62 -10.73 -10.98
CA PRO A 241 5.95 -10.57 -12.40
C PRO A 241 7.42 -10.29 -12.70
N ILE A 242 8.20 -9.90 -11.69
CA ILE A 242 9.65 -9.64 -11.78
C ILE A 242 10.46 -10.64 -10.92
N ASP A 243 9.89 -11.82 -10.66
CA ASP A 243 10.52 -12.99 -10.01
C ASP A 243 10.97 -12.79 -8.56
N ARG A 244 10.40 -11.80 -7.86
CA ARG A 244 10.73 -11.54 -6.45
C ARG A 244 9.98 -12.44 -5.49
N PRO A 245 10.58 -12.78 -4.34
CA PRO A 245 9.83 -13.45 -3.28
C PRO A 245 8.69 -12.55 -2.79
N VAL A 246 7.48 -13.09 -2.79
CA VAL A 246 6.29 -12.37 -2.33
C VAL A 246 5.56 -13.19 -1.27
N ARG A 247 5.24 -12.56 -0.14
CA ARG A 247 4.47 -13.19 0.93
C ARG A 247 2.98 -12.96 0.69
N LEU A 248 2.22 -14.04 0.53
CA LEU A 248 0.79 -14.00 0.26
C LEU A 248 0.00 -13.77 1.54
N PHE A 249 -1.00 -12.90 1.45
CA PHE A 249 -1.90 -12.53 2.53
C PHE A 249 -3.33 -12.95 2.17
N ASN A 250 -4.14 -13.20 3.20
CA ASN A 250 -5.57 -13.26 3.01
C ASN A 250 -6.12 -11.86 2.72
N ALA A 251 -7.02 -11.74 1.75
CA ALA A 251 -7.61 -10.45 1.35
C ALA A 251 -8.45 -9.81 2.47
N GLY A 252 -8.88 -10.62 3.45
CA GLY A 252 -9.78 -10.24 4.53
C GLY A 252 -11.16 -9.80 4.03
N ARG A 253 -12.20 -9.90 4.87
CA ARG A 253 -13.56 -9.46 4.48
C ARG A 253 -13.96 -8.11 5.05
N ALA A 254 -13.38 -7.71 6.18
CA ALA A 254 -13.67 -6.41 6.80
C ALA A 254 -13.28 -5.24 5.88
N ALA A 255 -14.22 -4.32 5.64
CA ALA A 255 -13.98 -3.07 4.93
C ALA A 255 -14.58 -1.91 5.72
N ARG A 256 -13.78 -0.86 5.99
CA ARG A 256 -14.23 0.35 6.72
C ARG A 256 -15.49 0.99 6.10
N ASN A 257 -15.55 1.03 4.77
CA ASN A 257 -16.56 1.79 4.04
C ASN A 257 -17.98 1.20 4.12
N LYS A 258 -18.14 -0.10 4.41
CA LYS A 258 -19.46 -0.71 4.57
C LYS A 258 -20.10 -0.41 5.93
N ARG A 259 -19.30 -0.15 6.96
CA ARG A 259 -19.75 -0.15 8.35
C ARG A 259 -20.58 1.09 8.75
N LEU A 260 -20.34 2.24 8.13
CA LEU A 260 -21.08 3.49 8.37
C LEU A 260 -22.24 3.71 7.38
N ALA A 261 -22.55 2.74 6.52
CA ALA A 261 -23.70 2.84 5.63
C ALA A 261 -25.00 2.67 6.43
N CYS A 262 -25.90 3.65 6.31
CA CYS A 262 -27.03 3.93 7.21
C CYS A 262 -28.14 2.84 7.29
N CYS A 263 -27.95 1.66 6.70
CA CYS A 263 -29.05 0.76 6.35
C CYS A 263 -28.95 -0.71 6.79
N GLU A 264 -27.82 -1.24 7.26
CA GLU A 264 -27.75 -2.68 7.62
C GLU A 264 -26.94 -2.96 8.90
N PRO A 265 -27.51 -2.68 10.09
CA PRO A 265 -26.92 -3.06 11.38
C PRO A 265 -26.86 -4.58 11.63
N ASP A 266 -27.47 -5.40 10.76
CA ASP A 266 -27.47 -6.87 10.79
C ASP A 266 -26.63 -7.49 9.65
N ASP A 267 -25.69 -6.75 9.04
CA ASP A 267 -24.79 -7.30 8.02
C ASP A 267 -23.92 -8.44 8.62
N PRO A 268 -23.99 -9.68 8.09
CA PRO A 268 -23.17 -10.81 8.52
C PRO A 268 -21.65 -10.57 8.40
N ASP A 269 -21.20 -9.48 7.77
CA ASP A 269 -19.78 -9.11 7.73
C ASP A 269 -19.20 -8.75 9.13
N VAL A 270 -20.01 -8.43 10.16
CA VAL A 270 -19.47 -8.15 11.53
C VAL A 270 -18.96 -9.43 12.22
N SER A 271 -19.52 -10.61 11.93
CA SER A 271 -18.95 -11.87 12.44
C SER A 271 -17.60 -12.22 11.82
N SER A 272 -17.19 -11.55 10.73
CA SER A 272 -15.96 -11.84 9.99
C SER A 272 -14.68 -11.19 10.54
N LEU A 273 -14.77 -10.30 11.53
CA LEU A 273 -13.61 -9.57 12.08
C LEU A 273 -12.61 -10.48 12.78
N SER A 274 -13.12 -11.56 13.39
CA SER A 274 -12.39 -12.47 14.28
C SER A 274 -12.28 -13.89 13.73
N ASP A 275 -12.76 -14.16 12.52
CA ASP A 275 -12.72 -15.50 11.94
C ASP A 275 -11.33 -15.80 11.39
N LEU A 276 -10.76 -16.96 11.76
CA LEU A 276 -9.41 -17.38 11.34
C LEU A 276 -9.18 -17.20 9.84
N ASP A 277 -10.06 -17.77 9.03
CA ASP A 277 -9.91 -17.80 7.57
C ASP A 277 -10.39 -16.50 6.89
N GLN A 278 -10.81 -15.50 7.66
CA GLN A 278 -11.16 -14.15 7.17
C GLN A 278 -10.24 -13.06 7.71
N ALA A 279 -9.35 -13.39 8.65
CA ALA A 279 -8.42 -12.44 9.22
C ALA A 279 -7.40 -11.99 8.15
N PRO A 280 -7.12 -10.67 8.05
CA PRO A 280 -6.17 -10.13 7.09
C PRO A 280 -4.73 -10.38 7.55
N GLY A 281 -4.22 -11.59 7.30
CA GLY A 281 -2.87 -12.00 7.70
C GLY A 281 -2.19 -12.91 6.68
N PRO A 282 -0.91 -13.26 6.94
CA PRO A 282 -0.18 -14.19 6.08
C PRO A 282 -0.87 -15.54 5.96
N ILE A 283 -0.93 -16.09 4.75
CA ILE A 283 -1.52 -17.40 4.51
C ILE A 283 -0.60 -18.47 5.08
N LEU A 284 -1.14 -19.35 5.93
CA LEU A 284 -0.39 -20.46 6.50
C LEU A 284 -0.36 -21.63 5.50
N PRO A 285 0.81 -22.17 5.11
CA PRO A 285 0.91 -23.24 4.12
C PRO A 285 0.02 -24.44 4.46
N ALA A 286 0.03 -24.90 5.70
CA ALA A 286 -0.74 -26.08 6.09
C ALA A 286 -2.27 -25.90 5.93
N ARG A 287 -2.78 -24.66 6.00
CA ARG A 287 -4.21 -24.36 5.75
C ARG A 287 -4.61 -24.56 4.29
N LEU A 288 -3.64 -24.56 3.37
CA LEU A 288 -3.85 -24.74 1.92
C LEU A 288 -3.94 -26.21 1.49
N THR A 289 -3.93 -27.17 2.41
CA THR A 289 -3.88 -28.60 2.06
C THR A 289 -5.23 -29.28 2.26
N ASP A 290 -5.86 -29.75 1.18
CA ASP A 290 -7.18 -30.41 1.21
C ASP A 290 -7.21 -31.70 2.06
N ASP A 291 -6.11 -32.45 2.09
CA ASP A 291 -6.02 -33.76 2.74
C ASP A 291 -5.87 -33.70 4.28
N THR A 292 -6.06 -32.51 4.88
CA THR A 292 -5.95 -32.31 6.33
C THR A 292 -7.31 -31.95 6.94
N PRO A 293 -7.70 -32.52 8.10
CA PRO A 293 -9.04 -32.30 8.65
C PRO A 293 -9.39 -30.84 8.90
N ALA A 294 -8.42 -30.02 9.31
CA ALA A 294 -8.60 -28.59 9.47
C ALA A 294 -8.21 -27.76 8.23
N GLY A 295 -7.75 -28.35 7.12
CA GLY A 295 -7.44 -27.60 5.91
C GLY A 295 -8.65 -26.83 5.38
N ALA A 296 -8.42 -25.62 4.84
CA ALA A 296 -9.48 -24.78 4.28
C ALA A 296 -8.99 -23.99 3.04
N PRO A 297 -8.40 -24.64 2.02
CA PRO A 297 -7.77 -23.94 0.89
C PRO A 297 -8.73 -23.00 0.15
N LYS A 298 -10.00 -23.37 0.03
CA LYS A 298 -11.04 -22.56 -0.65
C LYS A 298 -11.31 -21.20 -0.01
N ALA A 299 -10.88 -20.98 1.24
CA ALA A 299 -10.97 -19.67 1.87
C ALA A 299 -9.87 -18.71 1.39
N TYR A 300 -8.75 -19.25 0.89
CA TYR A 300 -7.54 -18.51 0.53
C TYR A 300 -7.26 -18.50 -0.96
N VAL A 301 -7.65 -19.57 -1.66
CA VAL A 301 -7.31 -19.81 -3.06
C VAL A 301 -8.55 -20.10 -3.88
N ALA A 302 -8.65 -19.47 -5.05
CA ALA A 302 -9.66 -19.77 -6.06
C ALA A 302 -8.99 -20.04 -7.42
N VAL A 303 -9.63 -20.88 -8.23
CA VAL A 303 -9.26 -21.11 -9.62
C VAL A 303 -10.50 -20.84 -10.45
N GLU A 304 -10.42 -19.84 -11.31
CA GLU A 304 -11.48 -19.49 -12.25
C GLU A 304 -10.93 -19.65 -13.67
N THR A 305 -11.82 -19.87 -14.62
CA THR A 305 -11.46 -19.88 -16.03
C THR A 305 -12.00 -18.66 -16.76
N TYR A 306 -11.31 -18.24 -17.81
CA TYR A 306 -11.67 -17.06 -18.60
C TYR A 306 -11.37 -17.29 -20.09
N ASP A 307 -11.95 -16.45 -20.96
CA ASP A 307 -11.60 -16.41 -22.38
C ASP A 307 -10.36 -15.52 -22.59
N PRO A 308 -9.20 -16.07 -23.03
CA PRO A 308 -8.00 -15.28 -23.29
C PRO A 308 -8.18 -14.19 -24.36
N ALA A 309 -9.21 -14.28 -25.19
CA ALA A 309 -9.55 -13.27 -26.19
C ALA A 309 -10.44 -12.13 -25.65
N ASP A 310 -11.09 -12.31 -24.49
CA ASP A 310 -11.99 -11.33 -23.86
C ASP A 310 -11.78 -11.27 -22.35
N LEU A 311 -10.96 -10.30 -21.90
CA LEU A 311 -10.70 -10.06 -20.47
C LEU A 311 -11.95 -9.61 -19.70
N GLY A 312 -13.01 -9.17 -20.37
CA GLY A 312 -14.28 -8.84 -19.71
C GLY A 312 -14.95 -10.05 -19.06
N THR A 313 -14.53 -11.26 -19.40
CA THR A 313 -14.98 -12.51 -18.78
C THR A 313 -14.33 -12.78 -17.41
N LEU A 314 -13.28 -12.04 -17.03
CA LEU A 314 -12.59 -12.23 -15.76
C LEU A 314 -13.49 -11.93 -14.57
N ASN A 315 -13.64 -12.92 -13.69
CA ASN A 315 -14.30 -12.76 -12.41
C ASN A 315 -13.27 -12.63 -11.28
N VAL A 316 -12.99 -11.42 -10.82
CA VAL A 316 -12.00 -11.18 -9.76
C VAL A 316 -12.66 -11.33 -8.39
N LEU A 317 -12.27 -12.39 -7.67
CA LEU A 317 -12.75 -12.71 -6.34
C LEU A 317 -11.85 -12.08 -5.27
N ARG A 318 -12.43 -11.75 -4.11
CA ARG A 318 -11.68 -11.24 -2.95
C ARG A 318 -11.10 -12.41 -2.13
N VAL A 319 -10.08 -13.06 -2.68
CA VAL A 319 -9.32 -14.15 -2.03
C VAL A 319 -7.82 -13.80 -1.99
N GLY A 320 -7.05 -14.55 -1.21
CA GLY A 320 -5.60 -14.30 -1.09
C GLY A 320 -4.81 -14.56 -2.36
N LEU A 321 -5.16 -15.62 -3.10
CA LEU A 321 -4.60 -15.96 -4.41
C LEU A 321 -5.70 -16.48 -5.33
N GLN A 322 -5.78 -15.96 -6.55
CA GLN A 322 -6.67 -16.45 -7.58
C GLN A 322 -5.88 -16.75 -8.85
N LEU A 323 -6.08 -17.94 -9.40
CA LEU A 323 -5.54 -18.31 -10.70
C LEU A 323 -6.66 -18.15 -11.74
N HIS A 324 -6.36 -17.41 -12.80
CA HIS A 324 -7.23 -17.28 -13.97
C HIS A 324 -6.62 -18.12 -15.10
N LEU A 325 -7.25 -19.25 -15.36
CA LEU A 325 -6.82 -20.21 -16.37
C LEU A 325 -7.64 -20.04 -17.66
N PRO A 326 -7.08 -20.36 -18.85
CA PRO A 326 -7.88 -20.32 -20.07
C PRO A 326 -8.98 -21.39 -20.04
N ASP A 327 -10.21 -21.03 -20.44
CA ASP A 327 -11.37 -21.93 -20.53
C ASP A 327 -11.06 -23.21 -21.31
N THR A 328 -10.28 -23.11 -22.39
CA THR A 328 -9.76 -24.29 -23.10
C THR A 328 -8.28 -24.45 -22.77
N PRO A 329 -7.82 -25.56 -22.17
CA PRO A 329 -8.52 -26.83 -21.92
C PRO A 329 -9.13 -27.01 -20.52
N PHE A 330 -9.28 -25.95 -19.71
CA PHE A 330 -9.49 -26.08 -18.26
C PHE A 330 -10.92 -25.91 -17.73
N ALA A 331 -11.90 -25.71 -18.62
CA ALA A 331 -13.28 -25.45 -18.26
C ALA A 331 -13.87 -26.57 -17.40
N ASN A 332 -14.43 -26.19 -16.25
CA ASN A 332 -15.06 -27.07 -15.25
C ASN A 332 -14.12 -28.05 -14.53
N ASP A 333 -12.81 -27.87 -14.62
CA ASP A 333 -11.88 -28.71 -13.87
C ASP A 333 -11.97 -28.44 -12.36
N THR A 334 -11.86 -29.50 -11.58
CA THR A 334 -11.74 -29.42 -10.12
C THR A 334 -10.29 -29.56 -9.72
N TRP A 335 -9.80 -28.59 -8.94
CA TRP A 335 -8.41 -28.53 -8.52
C TRP A 335 -8.26 -28.92 -7.05
N GLN A 336 -7.19 -29.64 -6.75
CA GLN A 336 -6.74 -29.92 -5.39
C GLN A 336 -5.60 -28.99 -5.00
N PHE A 337 -5.54 -28.60 -3.74
CA PHE A 337 -4.53 -27.69 -3.23
C PHE A 337 -3.65 -28.36 -2.18
N ARG A 338 -2.36 -28.02 -2.25
CA ARG A 338 -1.34 -28.46 -1.29
C ARG A 338 -0.48 -27.28 -0.89
N GLY A 339 -0.39 -27.01 0.41
CA GLY A 339 0.66 -26.14 0.92
C GLY A 339 1.99 -26.88 0.94
N ALA A 340 3.01 -26.34 0.28
CA ALA A 340 4.33 -26.97 0.23
C ALA A 340 5.44 -25.93 0.36
N ASN A 341 6.60 -26.36 0.88
CA ASN A 341 7.82 -25.57 0.80
C ASN A 341 8.43 -25.75 -0.61
N LEU A 342 8.51 -24.66 -1.37
CA LEU A 342 9.00 -24.66 -2.75
C LEU A 342 10.34 -23.93 -2.89
N CYS A 343 11.11 -23.80 -1.80
CA CYS A 343 12.40 -23.10 -1.81
C CYS A 343 13.43 -23.77 -2.74
N ALA A 344 13.46 -25.10 -2.79
CA ALA A 344 14.37 -25.93 -3.60
C ALA A 344 13.60 -26.80 -4.60
N TRP A 345 12.51 -26.29 -5.16
CA TRP A 345 11.67 -27.02 -6.12
C TRP A 345 12.46 -27.51 -7.36
N GLU A 346 13.68 -27.01 -7.61
CA GLU A 346 14.57 -27.45 -8.70
C GLU A 346 15.01 -28.90 -8.49
N ASP A 347 15.27 -29.30 -7.24
CA ASP A 347 15.70 -30.64 -6.84
C ASP A 347 14.55 -31.67 -6.88
N GLY A 348 13.33 -31.19 -7.08
CA GLY A 348 12.11 -31.99 -7.05
C GLY A 348 11.28 -31.73 -5.80
N LEU A 349 10.07 -32.29 -5.79
CA LEU A 349 9.19 -32.26 -4.62
C LEU A 349 9.26 -33.62 -3.91
N ASP A 350 9.24 -33.62 -2.58
CA ASP A 350 9.26 -34.85 -1.77
C ASP A 350 8.13 -35.81 -2.17
N ALA A 351 6.93 -35.26 -2.40
CA ALA A 351 5.79 -35.97 -2.97
C ALA A 351 5.52 -35.44 -4.40
N PRO A 352 5.45 -36.33 -5.42
CA PRO A 352 5.10 -35.91 -6.76
C PRO A 352 3.72 -35.24 -6.77
N LEU A 353 3.55 -34.26 -7.66
CA LEU A 353 2.24 -33.65 -7.89
C LEU A 353 1.34 -34.61 -8.65
N LEU A 354 0.07 -34.67 -8.27
CA LEU A 354 -0.99 -35.34 -9.02
C LEU A 354 -1.46 -34.46 -10.18
N ASP A 355 -2.14 -35.05 -11.16
CA ASP A 355 -2.87 -34.27 -12.15
C ASP A 355 -3.96 -33.45 -11.46
N ARG A 356 -4.08 -32.17 -11.85
CA ARG A 356 -5.01 -31.19 -11.24
C ARG A 356 -4.73 -30.86 -9.77
N GLU A 357 -3.49 -31.04 -9.33
CA GLU A 357 -2.99 -30.57 -8.04
C GLU A 357 -2.14 -29.30 -8.20
N ILE A 358 -2.35 -28.32 -7.32
CA ILE A 358 -1.58 -27.09 -7.24
C ILE A 358 -0.85 -27.07 -5.88
N ALA A 359 0.48 -27.15 -5.91
CA ALA A 359 1.31 -26.90 -4.75
C ALA A 359 1.64 -25.41 -4.65
N ILE A 360 1.43 -24.81 -3.48
CA ILE A 360 1.59 -23.37 -3.24
C ILE A 360 2.51 -23.16 -2.05
N ASP A 361 3.51 -22.29 -2.23
CA ASP A 361 4.31 -21.74 -1.14
C ASP A 361 3.94 -20.26 -0.94
N PRO A 362 3.07 -19.95 0.05
CA PRO A 362 2.64 -18.59 0.30
C PRO A 362 3.70 -17.71 0.98
N ILE A 363 4.83 -18.27 1.44
CA ILE A 363 5.86 -17.52 2.15
C ILE A 363 6.79 -16.82 1.16
N ILE A 364 7.16 -17.52 0.08
CA ILE A 364 8.07 -17.02 -0.96
C ILE A 364 7.40 -16.74 -2.30
N GLY A 365 6.11 -17.05 -2.44
CA GLY A 365 5.33 -16.67 -3.63
C GLY A 365 5.62 -17.55 -4.84
N ARG A 366 5.76 -18.86 -4.62
CA ARG A 366 5.97 -19.87 -5.66
C ARG A 366 4.76 -20.79 -5.76
N LEU A 367 4.48 -21.29 -6.96
CA LEU A 367 3.49 -22.35 -7.14
C LEU A 367 3.89 -23.33 -8.23
N ALA A 368 3.45 -24.58 -8.09
CA ALA A 368 3.67 -25.65 -9.05
C ALA A 368 2.35 -26.34 -9.39
N VAL A 369 2.04 -26.47 -10.68
CA VAL A 369 0.78 -27.04 -11.18
C VAL A 369 1.07 -28.36 -11.89
N GLY A 370 0.40 -29.44 -11.46
CA GLY A 370 0.43 -30.74 -12.13
C GLY A 370 -0.60 -30.82 -13.27
N VAL A 371 -0.16 -31.16 -14.48
CA VAL A 371 -1.02 -31.32 -15.66
C VAL A 371 -0.71 -32.59 -16.46
N ALA A 372 -1.72 -33.13 -17.14
CA ALA A 372 -1.66 -34.38 -17.89
C ALA A 372 -0.94 -34.26 -19.25
N THR A 373 -0.98 -33.10 -19.90
CA THR A 373 -0.53 -32.94 -21.30
C THR A 373 0.41 -31.77 -21.50
N ALA A 374 1.21 -31.84 -22.58
CA ALA A 374 2.06 -30.72 -22.99
C ALA A 374 1.26 -29.51 -23.50
N ALA A 375 0.06 -29.74 -24.04
CA ALA A 375 -0.83 -28.67 -24.51
C ALA A 375 -1.36 -27.85 -23.33
N GLU A 376 -1.82 -28.51 -22.26
CA GLU A 376 -2.22 -27.85 -21.00
C GLU A 376 -1.06 -27.04 -20.40
N ALA A 377 0.14 -27.62 -20.32
CA ALA A 377 1.31 -26.89 -19.81
C ALA A 377 1.64 -25.64 -20.65
N THR A 378 1.43 -25.71 -21.96
CA THR A 378 1.64 -24.57 -22.87
C THR A 378 0.54 -23.51 -22.72
N ALA A 379 -0.71 -23.93 -22.50
CA ALA A 379 -1.84 -23.03 -22.24
C ALA A 379 -1.61 -22.23 -20.96
N ILE A 380 -1.20 -22.88 -19.85
CA ILE A 380 -0.83 -22.18 -18.61
C ILE A 380 0.32 -21.19 -18.87
N ARG A 381 1.36 -21.62 -19.59
CA ARG A 381 2.51 -20.75 -19.88
C ARG A 381 2.15 -19.48 -20.66
N ARG A 382 1.14 -19.55 -21.54
CA ARG A 382 0.76 -18.43 -22.40
C ARG A 382 -0.28 -17.52 -21.75
N ASP A 383 -1.29 -18.10 -21.10
CA ASP A 383 -2.53 -17.39 -20.75
C ASP A 383 -2.82 -17.37 -19.24
N LEU A 384 -1.98 -17.91 -18.37
CA LEU A 384 -2.19 -17.78 -16.93
C LEU A 384 -2.14 -16.31 -16.50
N LEU A 385 -3.15 -15.85 -15.79
CA LEU A 385 -3.13 -14.60 -15.02
C LEU A 385 -3.36 -14.90 -13.55
N LEU A 386 -2.86 -14.02 -12.68
CA LEU A 386 -2.97 -14.14 -11.24
C LEU A 386 -3.59 -12.87 -10.64
N SER A 387 -4.48 -13.06 -9.67
CA SER A 387 -4.80 -12.05 -8.67
C SER A 387 -4.17 -12.49 -7.36
N TYR A 388 -3.48 -11.61 -6.66
CA TYR A 388 -2.85 -12.00 -5.40
C TYR A 388 -2.81 -10.83 -4.43
N THR A 389 -2.89 -11.17 -3.14
CA THR A 389 -2.88 -10.19 -2.06
C THR A 389 -1.56 -10.23 -1.31
N THR A 390 -0.99 -9.06 -1.06
CA THR A 390 0.20 -8.85 -0.23
C THR A 390 -0.13 -7.96 0.96
N GLY A 391 0.72 -7.93 1.97
CA GLY A 391 0.57 -6.98 3.09
C GLY A 391 1.38 -5.72 2.87
N SER A 392 0.85 -4.58 3.31
CA SER A 392 1.61 -3.31 3.40
C SER A 392 1.24 -2.56 4.68
N VAL A 393 2.13 -1.70 5.17
CA VAL A 393 1.86 -0.85 6.35
C VAL A 393 0.80 0.22 6.03
N GLY A 394 0.84 0.76 4.81
CA GLY A 394 -0.02 1.83 4.35
C GLY A 394 0.22 2.14 2.86
N PRO A 395 -0.37 3.23 2.34
CA PRO A 395 -0.35 3.57 0.92
C PRO A 395 0.98 4.24 0.50
N VAL A 396 2.12 3.64 0.86
CA VAL A 396 3.46 4.11 0.51
C VAL A 396 4.08 3.15 -0.52
N GLY A 397 4.57 3.71 -1.62
CA GLY A 397 5.00 2.95 -2.79
C GLY A 397 3.85 2.66 -3.75
N ALA A 398 4.13 1.89 -4.79
CA ALA A 398 3.18 1.49 -5.83
C ALA A 398 2.21 0.42 -5.31
N GLN A 399 1.40 0.75 -4.32
CA GLN A 399 0.34 -0.13 -3.81
C GLN A 399 -0.93 0.02 -4.69
N PRO A 400 -1.70 -1.07 -4.91
CA PRO A 400 -2.99 -1.05 -5.60
C PRO A 400 -4.06 -0.44 -4.68
N ILE A 401 -4.07 0.89 -4.60
CA ILE A 401 -5.00 1.64 -3.74
C ILE A 401 -6.17 2.18 -4.54
N ASP A 402 -7.25 2.50 -3.82
CA ASP A 402 -8.36 3.26 -4.38
C ASP A 402 -7.88 4.67 -4.74
N ARG A 403 -8.05 5.07 -6.00
CA ARG A 403 -7.66 6.36 -6.54
C ARG A 403 -8.89 7.14 -7.00
N VAL A 404 -8.84 8.45 -6.84
CA VAL A 404 -9.86 9.32 -7.40
C VAL A 404 -9.84 9.18 -8.93
N PRO A 405 -11.01 9.00 -9.59
CA PRO A 405 -11.11 8.97 -11.04
C PRO A 405 -10.46 10.20 -11.67
N SER A 406 -9.91 10.03 -12.87
CA SER A 406 -9.25 11.12 -13.60
C SER A 406 -10.21 12.34 -13.70
N PRO A 407 -9.79 13.52 -13.21
CA PRO A 407 -10.67 14.69 -13.15
C PRO A 407 -11.08 15.09 -14.57
N ARG A 408 -12.25 15.72 -14.77
CA ARG A 408 -12.67 16.17 -16.11
C ARG A 408 -11.92 17.39 -16.64
N SER A 409 -11.20 18.09 -15.78
CA SER A 409 -10.31 19.20 -16.11
C SER A 409 -9.11 19.22 -15.15
N TRP A 410 -7.97 19.71 -15.62
CA TRP A 410 -6.77 19.91 -14.80
C TRP A 410 -6.47 21.41 -14.74
N MET A 411 -6.48 21.99 -13.55
CA MET A 411 -6.29 23.44 -13.34
C MET A 411 -7.21 24.31 -14.23
N GLY A 412 -8.46 23.88 -14.44
CA GLY A 412 -9.43 24.59 -15.29
C GLY A 412 -9.24 24.41 -16.81
N ALA A 413 -8.18 23.74 -17.27
CA ALA A 413 -7.94 23.44 -18.68
C ALA A 413 -8.43 22.04 -19.08
N ARG A 414 -8.87 21.88 -20.34
CA ARG A 414 -9.11 20.57 -20.95
C ARG A 414 -7.76 19.90 -21.24
N PHE A 415 -7.61 18.64 -20.86
CA PHE A 415 -6.42 17.82 -21.14
C PHE A 415 -6.74 16.77 -22.21
N ASP A 416 -5.69 16.22 -22.81
CA ASP A 416 -5.78 15.09 -23.73
C ASP A 416 -5.59 13.79 -22.92
N HIS A 417 -6.60 12.93 -22.92
CA HIS A 417 -6.58 11.64 -22.23
C HIS A 417 -6.10 10.53 -23.16
N ARG A 418 -5.19 9.67 -22.68
CA ARG A 418 -4.68 8.49 -23.39
C ARG A 418 -4.78 7.29 -22.45
N SER A 419 -5.52 6.25 -22.83
CA SER A 419 -5.56 4.98 -22.10
C SER A 419 -4.48 4.03 -22.63
N VAL A 420 -3.88 3.24 -21.73
CA VAL A 420 -2.89 2.21 -22.00
C VAL A 420 -3.40 0.89 -21.47
N ASP A 421 -3.48 -0.08 -22.37
CA ASP A 421 -3.82 -1.48 -22.10
C ASP A 421 -2.81 -2.38 -22.83
N PHE A 422 -2.14 -3.26 -22.08
CA PHE A 422 -1.12 -4.19 -22.58
C PHE A 422 -1.69 -5.25 -23.52
N ARG A 423 -2.91 -5.75 -23.25
CA ARG A 423 -3.52 -6.85 -24.01
C ARG A 423 -4.01 -6.37 -25.39
N SER A 424 -4.34 -5.09 -25.52
CA SER A 424 -4.62 -4.44 -26.80
C SER A 424 -3.36 -4.30 -27.68
N SER A 425 -2.24 -3.87 -27.10
CA SER A 425 -0.95 -3.77 -27.81
C SER A 425 0.22 -3.81 -26.82
N PRO A 426 1.28 -4.62 -27.09
CA PRO A 426 2.46 -4.67 -26.22
C PRO A 426 3.28 -3.36 -26.23
N THR A 427 2.96 -2.44 -27.13
CA THR A 427 3.64 -1.13 -27.26
C THR A 427 2.71 0.05 -26.99
N SER A 428 1.56 -0.19 -26.36
CA SER A 428 0.55 0.83 -26.06
C SER A 428 1.11 1.98 -25.22
N LEU A 429 1.97 1.70 -24.23
CA LEU A 429 2.64 2.73 -23.44
C LEU A 429 3.57 3.61 -24.29
N GLN A 430 4.37 3.01 -25.18
CA GLN A 430 5.26 3.77 -26.09
C GLN A 430 4.44 4.62 -27.07
N ALA A 431 3.33 4.09 -27.58
CA ALA A 431 2.41 4.83 -28.44
C ALA A 431 1.75 6.01 -27.68
N ALA A 432 1.38 5.80 -26.41
CA ALA A 432 0.82 6.85 -25.56
C ALA A 432 1.83 7.96 -25.23
N LEU A 433 3.14 7.67 -25.26
CA LEU A 433 4.21 8.65 -25.09
C LEU A 433 4.67 9.32 -26.39
N ALA A 434 4.16 8.91 -27.55
CA ALA A 434 4.57 9.48 -28.82
C ALA A 434 4.03 10.91 -29.03
N GLY A 435 4.84 11.75 -29.69
CA GLY A 435 4.45 13.09 -30.14
C GLY A 435 4.27 14.14 -29.04
N LEU A 436 4.85 13.91 -27.86
CA LEU A 436 4.80 14.85 -26.72
C LEU A 436 5.48 16.20 -27.00
N ASP A 437 6.31 16.28 -28.04
CA ASP A 437 6.99 17.49 -28.51
C ASP A 437 6.06 18.46 -29.25
N THR A 438 4.90 18.00 -29.74
CA THR A 438 3.97 18.80 -30.55
C THR A 438 2.62 19.05 -29.88
N ILE A 439 2.40 18.50 -28.68
CA ILE A 439 1.15 18.66 -27.94
C ILE A 439 0.89 20.12 -27.58
N ARG A 440 -0.39 20.51 -27.61
CA ARG A 440 -0.85 21.87 -27.28
C ARG A 440 -1.54 21.95 -25.92
N ARG A 441 -1.86 20.81 -25.31
CA ARG A 441 -2.56 20.68 -24.03
C ARG A 441 -1.81 19.70 -23.12
N PRO A 442 -2.00 19.78 -21.80
CA PRO A 442 -1.52 18.76 -20.87
C PRO A 442 -2.07 17.38 -21.26
N VAL A 443 -1.29 16.33 -21.01
CA VAL A 443 -1.65 14.94 -21.33
C VAL A 443 -1.73 14.12 -20.05
N ILE A 444 -2.80 13.34 -19.91
CA ILE A 444 -2.94 12.31 -18.87
C ILE A 444 -2.92 10.94 -19.55
N ILE A 445 -1.99 10.09 -19.12
CA ILE A 445 -1.83 8.71 -19.55
C ILE A 445 -2.26 7.81 -18.40
N ASP A 446 -3.43 7.17 -18.55
CA ASP A 446 -3.96 6.20 -17.58
C ASP A 446 -3.58 4.79 -18.03
N ILE A 447 -2.86 4.06 -17.18
CA ILE A 447 -2.59 2.62 -17.39
C ILE A 447 -3.69 1.84 -16.68
N GLU A 448 -4.54 1.17 -17.46
CA GLU A 448 -5.80 0.56 -17.03
C GLU A 448 -5.64 -0.91 -16.57
N ASP A 449 -4.40 -1.39 -16.47
CA ASP A 449 -4.06 -2.76 -16.08
C ASP A 449 -2.90 -2.81 -15.06
N SER A 450 -2.71 -3.97 -14.42
CA SER A 450 -1.57 -4.26 -13.55
C SER A 450 -0.49 -5.10 -14.26
N PHE A 451 -0.32 -4.94 -15.57
CA PHE A 451 0.63 -5.74 -16.36
C PHE A 451 2.04 -5.13 -16.36
N VAL A 452 2.97 -5.85 -16.98
CA VAL A 452 4.36 -5.41 -17.18
C VAL A 452 4.50 -4.75 -18.55
N HIS A 453 4.81 -3.46 -18.54
CA HIS A 453 5.01 -2.63 -19.73
C HIS A 453 6.51 -2.38 -19.95
N ASP A 454 7.05 -2.92 -21.04
CA ASP A 454 8.44 -2.65 -21.44
C ASP A 454 8.51 -1.31 -22.17
N LEU A 455 9.26 -0.36 -21.60
CA LEU A 455 9.39 0.99 -22.15
C LEU A 455 10.81 1.22 -22.70
N ASP A 456 10.89 1.23 -24.03
CA ASP A 456 12.04 1.73 -24.78
C ASP A 456 11.76 3.14 -25.31
N LEU A 457 12.35 4.14 -24.67
CA LEU A 457 12.28 5.55 -25.07
C LEU A 457 12.89 5.83 -26.45
N SER A 458 13.82 5.02 -26.96
CA SER A 458 14.42 5.22 -28.29
C SER A 458 13.44 4.92 -29.42
N ALA A 459 12.43 4.10 -29.14
CA ALA A 459 11.34 3.79 -30.04
C ALA A 459 10.17 4.79 -29.95
N VAL A 460 10.19 5.71 -28.97
CA VAL A 460 9.13 6.72 -28.79
C VAL A 460 9.37 7.87 -29.76
N ALA A 461 8.40 8.10 -30.65
CA ALA A 461 8.47 9.19 -31.63
C ALA A 461 8.45 10.56 -30.94
N GLY A 462 9.33 11.46 -31.38
CA GLY A 462 9.53 12.79 -30.79
C GLY A 462 10.70 12.86 -29.81
N THR A 463 11.31 11.74 -29.41
CA THR A 463 12.48 11.77 -28.53
C THR A 463 13.73 12.28 -29.22
N VAL A 464 14.62 12.91 -28.43
CA VAL A 464 15.89 13.47 -28.89
C VAL A 464 17.05 12.78 -28.20
N VAL A 465 18.02 12.28 -28.95
CA VAL A 465 19.24 11.67 -28.39
C VAL A 465 20.23 12.76 -28.02
N GLU A 466 20.51 12.89 -26.72
CA GLU A 466 21.41 13.89 -26.14
C GLU A 466 21.96 13.37 -24.81
N ASP A 467 23.18 13.77 -24.44
CA ASP A 467 23.80 13.40 -23.15
C ASP A 467 23.88 11.88 -22.91
N GLY A 468 24.06 11.11 -23.99
CA GLY A 468 24.24 9.66 -23.93
C GLY A 468 22.95 8.83 -23.88
N GLY A 469 21.77 9.41 -24.14
CA GLY A 469 20.53 8.63 -24.26
C GLY A 469 19.36 9.36 -24.93
N PRO A 470 18.26 8.67 -25.24
CA PRO A 470 17.03 9.29 -25.71
C PRO A 470 16.33 10.07 -24.59
N ASN A 471 15.88 11.28 -24.90
CA ASN A 471 15.19 12.17 -23.96
C ASN A 471 13.74 12.34 -24.40
N LEU A 472 12.81 12.18 -23.46
CA LEU A 472 11.43 12.63 -23.64
C LEU A 472 11.41 14.15 -23.68
N THR A 473 10.70 14.71 -24.65
CA THR A 473 10.65 16.14 -24.91
C THR A 473 9.22 16.68 -24.82
N PRO A 474 8.58 16.67 -23.63
CA PRO A 474 7.24 17.24 -23.48
C PRO A 474 7.24 18.74 -23.80
N ASN A 475 6.20 19.18 -24.53
CA ASN A 475 5.89 20.60 -24.76
C ASN A 475 4.85 21.13 -23.73
N ARG A 476 4.12 20.23 -23.07
CA ARG A 476 3.16 20.52 -21.99
C ARG A 476 3.26 19.45 -20.91
N THR A 477 2.74 19.73 -19.73
CA THR A 477 2.78 18.83 -18.57
C THR A 477 2.19 17.46 -18.90
N VAL A 478 2.90 16.41 -18.49
CA VAL A 478 2.51 15.01 -18.70
C VAL A 478 2.31 14.34 -17.35
N VAL A 479 1.17 13.66 -17.20
CA VAL A 479 0.87 12.81 -16.05
C VAL A 479 0.79 11.37 -16.54
N ILE A 480 1.58 10.48 -15.94
CA ILE A 480 1.49 9.04 -16.15
C ILE A 480 0.98 8.46 -14.84
N ARG A 481 -0.18 7.82 -14.85
CA ARG A 481 -0.79 7.28 -13.64
C ARG A 481 -1.34 5.88 -13.82
N ALA A 482 -1.32 5.12 -12.74
CA ALA A 482 -2.08 3.89 -12.61
C ALA A 482 -3.56 4.20 -12.45
N ALA A 483 -4.42 3.38 -13.06
CA ALA A 483 -5.84 3.41 -12.81
C ALA A 483 -6.19 2.99 -11.36
N ASP A 484 -7.47 3.11 -11.02
CA ASP A 484 -8.03 2.76 -9.71
C ASP A 484 -7.82 1.27 -9.39
N GLY A 485 -7.21 0.97 -8.23
CA GLY A 485 -6.92 -0.40 -7.81
C GLY A 485 -5.85 -1.14 -8.63
N GLU A 486 -5.25 -0.50 -9.65
CA GLU A 486 -4.22 -1.12 -10.49
C GLU A 486 -2.79 -0.78 -10.01
N ARG A 487 -1.86 -1.68 -10.35
CA ARG A 487 -0.42 -1.62 -10.03
C ARG A 487 0.41 -1.98 -11.26
N PRO A 488 0.52 -1.10 -12.26
CA PRO A 488 1.33 -1.34 -13.45
C PRO A 488 2.82 -1.36 -13.11
N ILE A 489 3.55 -2.26 -13.76
CA ILE A 489 5.01 -2.34 -13.69
C ILE A 489 5.59 -1.82 -15.00
N ILE A 490 6.42 -0.76 -14.92
CA ILE A 490 7.16 -0.24 -16.07
C ILE A 490 8.60 -0.72 -15.99
N ARG A 491 9.02 -1.52 -16.97
CA ARG A 491 10.41 -1.95 -17.13
C ARG A 491 11.09 -1.04 -18.14
N LEU A 492 12.00 -0.20 -17.67
CA LEU A 492 12.76 0.69 -18.54
C LEU A 492 13.86 -0.08 -19.25
N ALA A 493 14.03 0.11 -20.55
CA ALA A 493 15.18 -0.40 -21.30
C ALA A 493 16.43 0.49 -21.14
N GLN A 494 16.26 1.76 -20.73
CA GLN A 494 17.31 2.74 -20.47
C GLN A 494 16.82 3.77 -19.43
N PRO A 495 17.70 4.58 -18.82
CA PRO A 495 17.26 5.59 -17.86
C PRO A 495 16.24 6.57 -18.44
N LEU A 496 15.28 6.94 -17.62
CA LEU A 496 14.36 8.04 -17.89
C LEU A 496 15.14 9.35 -17.93
N ARG A 497 15.00 10.06 -19.05
CA ARG A 497 15.61 11.36 -19.30
C ARG A 497 14.55 12.28 -19.89
N VAL A 498 14.41 13.47 -19.34
CA VAL A 498 13.35 14.40 -19.75
C VAL A 498 13.87 15.83 -19.85
N ARG A 499 13.47 16.55 -20.91
CA ARG A 499 13.79 17.96 -21.14
C ARG A 499 12.64 18.66 -21.87
N PRO A 500 12.58 19.99 -21.96
CA PRO A 500 11.52 20.66 -22.70
C PRO A 500 11.77 20.48 -24.21
N ALA A 501 10.69 20.45 -25.00
CA ALA A 501 10.78 20.42 -26.46
C ALA A 501 11.52 21.65 -27.02
N ARG A 502 11.35 22.82 -26.39
CA ARG A 502 11.98 24.08 -26.78
C ARG A 502 12.46 24.83 -25.53
N VAL A 503 13.70 25.30 -25.59
CA VAL A 503 14.32 26.13 -24.53
C VAL A 503 14.74 27.49 -25.08
N VAL A 504 14.97 27.59 -26.40
CA VAL A 504 15.36 28.83 -27.08
C VAL A 504 14.29 29.19 -28.11
N ALA A 505 13.81 30.43 -28.04
CA ALA A 505 12.87 31.02 -28.99
C ALA A 505 13.57 31.74 -30.14
N ALA A 506 12.81 32.16 -31.16
CA ALA A 506 13.37 32.82 -32.34
C ALA A 506 13.73 34.29 -32.09
N ASN A 507 13.08 34.94 -31.11
CA ASN A 507 13.31 36.33 -30.75
C ASN A 507 13.06 36.54 -29.23
N PRO A 508 13.52 37.66 -28.64
CA PRO A 508 13.38 37.89 -27.20
C PRO A 508 11.94 37.94 -26.67
N ALA A 509 10.98 38.46 -27.45
CA ALA A 509 9.59 38.54 -26.99
C ALA A 509 8.94 37.15 -26.88
N GLU A 510 9.21 36.26 -27.84
CA GLU A 510 8.79 34.86 -27.76
C GLU A 510 9.56 34.05 -26.71
N GLN A 511 10.74 34.52 -26.28
CA GLN A 511 11.51 33.86 -25.21
C GLN A 511 10.81 34.03 -23.87
N ASP A 512 10.28 35.22 -23.57
CA ASP A 512 9.57 35.48 -22.31
C ASP A 512 8.29 34.61 -22.21
N ASP A 513 7.56 34.45 -23.31
CA ASP A 513 6.40 33.56 -23.38
C ASP A 513 6.81 32.08 -23.20
N LEU A 514 7.91 31.65 -23.83
CA LEU A 514 8.42 30.28 -23.72
C LEU A 514 8.92 29.96 -22.30
N ASP A 515 9.61 30.90 -21.66
CA ASP A 515 10.07 30.78 -20.27
C ASP A 515 8.85 30.67 -19.33
N ALA A 516 7.80 31.46 -19.56
CA ALA A 516 6.56 31.37 -18.79
C ALA A 516 5.85 30.02 -18.97
N GLU A 517 5.90 29.44 -20.18
CA GLU A 517 5.39 28.08 -20.43
C GLU A 517 6.24 26.99 -19.74
N ASN A 518 7.57 27.13 -19.78
CA ASN A 518 8.51 26.17 -19.19
C ASN A 518 8.50 26.21 -17.65
N ALA A 519 8.24 27.36 -17.04
CA ALA A 519 8.10 27.53 -15.58
C ALA A 519 6.94 26.72 -14.96
N GLY A 520 6.01 26.18 -15.77
CA GLY A 520 4.93 25.28 -15.31
C GLY A 520 5.05 23.84 -15.83
N LEU A 521 6.12 23.53 -16.57
CA LEU A 521 6.27 22.26 -17.26
C LEU A 521 6.70 21.16 -16.29
N GLY A 522 5.86 20.14 -16.13
CA GLY A 522 6.11 19.05 -15.20
C GLY A 522 5.92 17.65 -15.79
N LEU A 523 6.57 16.68 -15.17
CA LEU A 523 6.25 15.26 -15.31
C LEU A 523 5.77 14.73 -13.96
N ARG A 524 4.59 14.11 -13.93
CA ARG A 524 4.05 13.45 -12.74
C ARG A 524 3.91 11.96 -12.98
N LEU A 525 4.47 11.17 -12.08
CA LEU A 525 4.34 9.71 -12.02
C LEU A 525 3.50 9.36 -10.80
N GLU A 526 2.38 8.68 -11.01
CA GLU A 526 1.42 8.38 -9.93
C GLU A 526 1.06 6.88 -9.88
N GLY A 527 1.30 6.20 -8.76
CA GLY A 527 0.89 4.80 -8.58
C GLY A 527 1.71 3.76 -9.35
N LEU A 528 2.89 4.10 -9.85
CA LEU A 528 3.67 3.26 -10.78
C LEU A 528 4.81 2.51 -10.09
N PHE A 529 5.00 1.24 -10.43
CA PHE A 529 6.21 0.50 -10.07
C PHE A 529 7.20 0.57 -11.24
N VAL A 530 8.29 1.32 -11.08
CA VAL A 530 9.29 1.51 -12.14
C VAL A 530 10.55 0.73 -11.79
N CYS A 531 10.99 -0.14 -12.69
CA CYS A 531 12.18 -0.96 -12.50
C CYS A 531 13.00 -1.09 -13.77
N ARG A 532 14.16 -1.74 -13.63
CA ARG A 532 15.12 -1.94 -14.72
C ARG A 532 14.70 -3.16 -15.53
N GLY A 533 14.57 -2.99 -16.85
CA GLY A 533 14.37 -4.09 -17.78
C GLY A 533 15.69 -4.84 -18.07
N PRO A 534 15.61 -5.98 -18.78
CA PRO A 534 16.79 -6.80 -19.10
C PRO A 534 17.88 -6.08 -19.92
N ALA A 535 17.48 -5.10 -20.73
CA ALA A 535 18.39 -4.30 -21.57
C ALA A 535 18.98 -3.08 -20.83
N PHE A 536 18.59 -2.84 -19.58
CA PHE A 536 18.97 -1.64 -18.84
C PHE A 536 20.48 -1.61 -18.53
N PRO A 537 21.19 -0.48 -18.79
CA PRO A 537 22.61 -0.37 -18.50
C PRO A 537 22.94 -0.56 -17.01
N ALA A 538 23.88 -1.45 -16.72
CA ALA A 538 24.30 -1.73 -15.35
C ALA A 538 24.86 -0.47 -14.65
N GLY A 539 24.49 -0.28 -13.39
CA GLY A 539 24.97 0.83 -12.55
C GLY A 539 24.32 2.20 -12.82
N GLN A 540 23.49 2.35 -13.86
CA GLN A 540 22.81 3.62 -14.13
C GLN A 540 21.58 3.84 -13.22
N PRO A 541 21.24 5.10 -12.87
CA PRO A 541 20.02 5.43 -12.13
C PRO A 541 18.78 5.25 -13.01
N LEU A 542 17.62 4.99 -12.40
CA LEU A 542 16.35 4.93 -13.14
C LEU A 542 16.02 6.27 -13.81
N VAL A 543 16.32 7.38 -13.14
CA VAL A 543 16.20 8.74 -13.68
C VAL A 543 17.61 9.34 -13.79
N ALA A 544 18.06 9.57 -15.02
CA ALA A 544 19.40 10.10 -15.28
C ALA A 544 19.41 11.60 -15.65
N ARG A 545 18.25 12.18 -15.96
CA ARG A 545 18.15 13.59 -16.33
C ARG A 545 16.74 14.13 -16.11
N VAL A 546 16.65 15.28 -15.47
CA VAL A 546 15.43 16.08 -15.38
C VAL A 546 15.80 17.53 -15.68
N ALA A 547 15.31 18.05 -16.80
CA ALA A 547 15.41 19.45 -17.18
C ALA A 547 13.99 20.01 -17.34
N LEU A 548 13.22 20.04 -16.27
CA LEU A 548 11.84 20.54 -16.21
C LEU A 548 11.67 21.39 -14.96
N ASP A 549 10.58 22.15 -14.82
CA ASP A 549 10.27 22.84 -13.55
C ASP A 549 10.10 21.84 -12.40
N ARG A 550 9.38 20.73 -12.65
CA ARG A 550 9.14 19.72 -11.61
C ARG A 550 9.04 18.28 -12.12
N LEU A 551 9.53 17.35 -11.31
CA LEU A 551 9.25 15.92 -11.37
C LEU A 551 8.52 15.50 -10.10
N GLU A 552 7.25 15.10 -10.22
CA GLU A 552 6.44 14.61 -9.11
C GLU A 552 6.37 13.07 -9.15
N ILE A 553 6.74 12.43 -8.04
CA ILE A 553 6.69 10.98 -7.83
C ILE A 553 5.75 10.73 -6.65
N ASP A 554 4.54 10.26 -6.92
CA ASP A 554 3.44 10.18 -5.96
C ASP A 554 2.87 8.76 -5.87
N GLY A 555 2.98 8.09 -4.72
CA GLY A 555 2.52 6.71 -4.61
C GLY A 555 3.26 5.74 -5.53
N CYS A 556 4.52 6.00 -5.87
CA CYS A 556 5.31 5.19 -6.79
C CYS A 556 6.40 4.40 -6.07
N THR A 557 6.83 3.30 -6.68
CA THR A 557 8.05 2.60 -6.27
C THR A 557 9.09 2.73 -7.39
N LEU A 558 10.11 3.55 -7.17
CA LEU A 558 11.32 3.53 -8.00
C LEU A 558 12.26 2.48 -7.42
N ASP A 559 12.22 1.31 -8.03
CA ASP A 559 12.77 0.08 -7.48
C ASP A 559 14.19 0.26 -6.88
N PRO A 560 14.32 0.22 -5.54
CA PRO A 560 15.60 0.38 -4.86
C PRO A 560 16.46 -0.90 -4.90
N GLY A 561 15.95 -2.02 -5.41
CA GLY A 561 16.60 -3.32 -5.20
C GLY A 561 16.51 -3.74 -3.73
N GLY A 562 17.61 -4.22 -3.14
CA GLY A 562 17.71 -4.40 -1.68
C GLY A 562 16.76 -5.42 -1.04
N PHE A 563 16.00 -6.18 -1.82
CA PHE A 563 15.10 -7.22 -1.35
C PHE A 563 15.88 -8.46 -0.90
N ARG A 564 15.28 -9.27 -0.02
CA ARG A 564 15.87 -10.57 0.34
C ARG A 564 15.63 -11.58 -0.77
N GLN A 565 16.71 -12.18 -1.22
CA GLN A 565 16.67 -13.35 -2.08
C GLN A 565 16.20 -14.58 -1.29
N ARG A 566 15.83 -15.64 -2.01
CA ARG A 566 15.30 -16.88 -1.42
C ARG A 566 16.35 -17.65 -0.60
N ASP A 567 17.63 -17.41 -0.86
CA ASP A 567 18.76 -17.93 -0.06
C ASP A 567 19.02 -17.11 1.21
N GLY A 568 18.24 -16.05 1.45
CA GLY A 568 18.35 -15.15 2.59
C GLY A 568 19.36 -14.01 2.41
N THR A 569 20.10 -13.96 1.30
CA THR A 569 21.02 -12.87 0.98
C THR A 569 20.27 -11.63 0.52
N ARG A 570 20.85 -10.44 0.71
CA ARG A 570 20.24 -9.18 0.25
C ARG A 570 20.70 -8.87 -1.17
N ALA A 571 19.75 -8.60 -2.06
CA ALA A 571 20.03 -8.10 -3.40
C ALA A 571 20.77 -6.75 -3.34
N PRO A 572 21.59 -6.40 -4.35
CA PRO A 572 22.25 -5.09 -4.39
C PRO A 572 21.22 -3.96 -4.38
N LEU A 573 21.59 -2.85 -3.76
CA LEU A 573 20.82 -1.61 -3.80
C LEU A 573 21.09 -0.91 -5.14
N LEU A 574 20.06 -0.25 -5.63
CA LEU A 574 20.06 0.37 -6.95
C LEU A 574 19.66 1.86 -6.83
N PRO A 575 20.37 2.77 -7.51
CA PRO A 575 20.07 4.20 -7.42
C PRO A 575 18.76 4.55 -8.13
N ALA A 576 17.93 5.40 -7.53
CA ALA A 576 16.71 5.88 -8.17
C ALA A 576 17.01 7.03 -9.14
N ALA A 577 17.76 8.04 -8.69
CA ALA A 577 18.05 9.23 -9.47
C ALA A 577 19.54 9.60 -9.40
N GLY A 578 20.07 10.06 -10.53
CA GLY A 578 21.41 10.65 -10.63
C GLY A 578 21.33 11.87 -11.53
N LEU A 579 21.27 13.05 -10.92
CA LEU A 579 20.98 14.32 -11.57
C LEU A 579 22.19 15.24 -11.45
N GLY A 580 23.02 15.22 -12.49
CA GLY A 580 24.24 16.02 -12.56
C GLY A 580 23.96 17.47 -12.96
N ALA A 581 24.85 18.37 -12.53
CA ALA A 581 24.77 19.79 -12.81
C ALA A 581 24.74 20.12 -14.32
N GLY A 582 24.06 21.21 -14.68
CA GLY A 582 23.96 21.72 -16.05
C GLY A 582 22.93 20.99 -16.92
N HIS A 583 22.14 20.10 -16.31
CA HIS A 583 20.94 19.47 -16.88
C HIS A 583 21.13 18.82 -18.27
N GLY A 584 22.36 18.41 -18.63
CA GLY A 584 22.65 17.62 -19.84
C GLY A 584 22.39 18.29 -21.19
N PHE A 585 22.38 19.63 -21.30
CA PHE A 585 22.20 20.32 -22.59
C PHE A 585 23.48 20.30 -23.44
N ALA A 586 23.39 19.83 -24.69
CA ALA A 586 24.52 19.80 -25.63
C ALA A 586 24.80 21.17 -26.27
N LYS A 587 23.78 22.03 -26.39
CA LYS A 587 23.96 23.40 -26.91
C LYS A 587 24.11 24.39 -25.77
N ALA A 588 25.21 25.14 -25.76
CA ALA A 588 25.46 26.18 -24.77
C ALA A 588 24.34 27.25 -24.69
N ALA A 589 23.71 27.56 -25.83
CA ALA A 589 22.59 28.50 -25.87
C ALA A 589 21.36 27.99 -25.10
N GLU A 590 21.09 26.68 -25.14
CA GLU A 590 19.99 26.06 -24.39
C GLU A 590 20.32 25.99 -22.90
N ALA A 591 21.55 25.60 -22.56
CA ALA A 591 22.04 25.59 -21.18
C ALA A 591 21.98 26.98 -20.51
N THR A 592 22.21 28.05 -21.29
CA THR A 592 22.15 29.44 -20.78
C THR A 592 20.72 29.97 -20.72
N ALA A 593 19.83 29.50 -21.60
CA ALA A 593 18.44 29.95 -21.67
C ALA A 593 17.53 29.25 -20.66
N PHE A 594 17.88 28.04 -20.21
CA PHE A 594 17.16 27.33 -19.15
C PHE A 594 17.33 28.07 -17.82
N ARG A 595 16.21 28.50 -17.21
CA ARG A 595 16.19 29.37 -16.01
C ARG A 595 15.61 28.67 -14.79
N GLU A 596 14.96 27.53 -15.00
CA GLU A 596 14.26 26.77 -13.99
C GLU A 596 15.24 26.03 -13.08
N THR A 597 14.88 25.89 -11.80
CA THR A 597 15.57 25.01 -10.84
C THR A 597 14.69 23.77 -10.64
N PRO A 598 15.01 22.63 -11.27
CA PRO A 598 14.10 21.49 -11.26
C PRO A 598 13.83 20.97 -9.84
N ARG A 599 12.55 20.89 -9.47
CA ARG A 599 12.10 20.37 -8.17
C ARG A 599 11.74 18.89 -8.28
N ILE A 600 12.41 18.04 -7.50
CA ILE A 600 12.15 16.61 -7.40
C ILE A 600 11.29 16.37 -6.16
N ILE A 601 9.99 16.13 -6.38
CA ILE A 601 9.00 15.98 -5.32
C ILE A 601 8.67 14.50 -5.17
N VAL A 602 9.01 13.92 -4.03
CA VAL A 602 8.74 12.52 -3.69
C VAL A 602 7.69 12.47 -2.58
N ARG A 603 6.52 11.91 -2.88
CA ARG A 603 5.41 11.79 -1.93
C ARG A 603 4.92 10.36 -1.84
N ARG A 604 4.73 9.83 -0.63
CA ARG A 604 4.16 8.49 -0.39
C ARG A 604 4.79 7.41 -1.27
N SER A 605 6.09 7.49 -1.48
CA SER A 605 6.82 6.70 -2.46
C SER A 605 7.99 5.98 -1.83
N ILE A 606 8.39 4.87 -2.44
CA ILE A 606 9.61 4.13 -2.07
C ILE A 606 10.60 4.33 -3.21
N VAL A 607 11.75 4.92 -2.91
CA VAL A 607 12.76 5.23 -3.91
C VAL A 607 14.12 4.74 -3.44
N GLY A 608 14.96 4.25 -4.36
CA GLY A 608 16.38 4.08 -4.12
C GLY A 608 17.10 5.41 -3.86
N SER A 609 18.43 5.37 -3.72
CA SER A 609 19.22 6.58 -3.47
C SER A 609 19.00 7.68 -4.52
N ILE A 610 18.90 8.92 -4.08
CA ILE A 610 18.77 10.12 -4.93
C ILE A 610 20.08 10.89 -4.87
N GLN A 611 20.83 10.90 -5.97
CA GLN A 611 21.99 11.76 -6.12
C GLN A 611 21.60 12.94 -7.01
N ALA A 612 21.69 14.17 -6.51
CA ALA A 612 21.39 15.39 -7.25
C ALA A 612 22.32 16.51 -6.81
N ASP A 613 22.82 17.30 -7.75
CA ASP A 613 23.67 18.46 -7.48
C ASP A 613 22.84 19.70 -7.04
N ASP A 614 23.52 20.79 -6.69
CA ASP A 614 22.94 21.99 -6.05
C ASP A 614 22.05 22.85 -6.96
N ASP A 615 22.04 22.60 -8.27
CA ASP A 615 21.13 23.21 -9.24
C ASP A 615 19.75 22.52 -9.31
N TYR A 616 19.51 21.54 -8.43
CA TYR A 616 18.23 20.89 -8.17
C TYR A 616 17.68 21.24 -6.79
N ALA A 617 16.39 21.00 -6.55
CA ALA A 617 15.80 20.99 -5.21
C ALA A 617 15.05 19.68 -4.97
N ILE A 618 15.15 19.11 -3.76
CA ILE A 618 14.49 17.85 -3.40
C ILE A 618 13.48 18.10 -2.28
N ASP A 619 12.24 17.68 -2.49
CA ASP A 619 11.21 17.62 -1.45
C ASP A 619 10.80 16.16 -1.21
N VAL A 620 10.89 15.69 0.03
CA VAL A 620 10.50 14.32 0.41
C VAL A 620 9.43 14.36 1.50
N SER A 621 8.28 13.76 1.22
CA SER A 621 7.13 13.70 2.13
C SER A 621 6.52 12.31 2.22
N ASP A 622 6.27 11.82 3.42
CA ASP A 622 5.63 10.52 3.68
C ASP A 622 6.30 9.35 2.92
N ALA A 623 7.62 9.39 2.74
CA ALA A 623 8.34 8.55 1.78
C ALA A 623 9.59 7.89 2.37
N ILE A 624 10.04 6.82 1.72
CA ILE A 624 11.26 6.09 2.09
C ILE A 624 12.31 6.25 0.98
N VAL A 625 13.49 6.76 1.36
CA VAL A 625 14.67 6.81 0.49
C VAL A 625 15.67 5.76 0.99
N ASP A 626 15.89 4.71 0.19
CA ASP A 626 16.68 3.55 0.59
C ASP A 626 18.04 3.48 -0.13
N ALA A 627 19.11 3.55 0.65
CA ALA A 627 20.48 3.23 0.22
C ALA A 627 21.05 2.00 0.95
N GLY A 628 20.21 1.28 1.69
CA GLY A 628 20.52 -0.01 2.26
C GLY A 628 21.19 0.02 3.63
N SER A 629 21.30 1.17 4.30
CA SER A 629 21.90 1.23 5.64
C SER A 629 20.82 1.36 6.71
N GLY A 630 20.62 0.30 7.50
CA GLY A 630 19.74 0.32 8.67
C GLY A 630 20.41 0.92 9.92
N PRO A 631 19.67 1.07 11.04
CA PRO A 631 20.21 1.66 12.27
C PRO A 631 21.39 0.89 12.92
N ALA A 632 21.60 -0.36 12.53
CA ALA A 632 22.69 -1.20 13.05
C ALA A 632 23.92 -1.23 12.11
N ASP A 633 23.79 -0.69 10.90
CA ASP A 633 24.85 -0.67 9.90
C ASP A 633 25.69 0.61 10.07
N GLN A 634 27.02 0.48 10.07
CA GLN A 634 27.89 1.65 10.04
C GLN A 634 27.89 2.23 8.61
N GLY A 635 27.20 3.36 8.44
CA GLY A 635 26.84 3.91 7.13
C GLY A 635 28.03 4.31 6.26
N VAL A 636 28.07 3.78 5.03
CA VAL A 636 28.90 4.32 3.92
C VAL A 636 28.03 4.67 2.71
N ALA A 637 26.84 4.07 2.57
CA ALA A 637 25.96 4.32 1.45
C ALA A 637 25.16 5.62 1.62
N ARG A 638 25.08 6.41 0.55
CA ARG A 638 24.37 7.71 0.50
C ARG A 638 22.93 7.51 0.04
N ALA A 639 21.97 7.80 0.92
CA ALA A 639 20.57 7.93 0.56
C ALA A 639 20.33 9.19 -0.28
N VAL A 640 20.93 10.32 0.13
CA VAL A 640 20.89 11.57 -0.64
C VAL A 640 22.28 12.21 -0.66
N GLY A 641 22.73 12.66 -1.83
CA GLY A 641 24.05 13.26 -2.01
C GLY A 641 24.23 13.93 -3.36
N ALA A 642 25.43 14.44 -3.62
CA ALA A 642 25.80 15.00 -4.93
C ALA A 642 25.94 13.91 -6.00
N ALA A 643 25.50 14.22 -7.22
CA ALA A 643 25.63 13.33 -8.37
C ALA A 643 27.02 13.43 -9.01
N SER A 644 27.57 14.64 -9.15
CA SER A 644 28.86 14.86 -9.83
C SER A 644 30.07 14.50 -8.97
N ASP A 645 29.98 14.68 -7.65
CA ASP A 645 30.99 14.23 -6.68
C ASP A 645 30.33 13.44 -5.54
N PRO A 646 30.04 12.14 -5.75
CA PRO A 646 29.38 11.30 -4.76
C PRO A 646 30.21 11.01 -3.51
N VAL A 647 31.44 11.52 -3.39
CA VAL A 647 32.31 11.26 -2.23
C VAL A 647 32.57 12.52 -1.41
N ASN A 648 32.74 13.69 -2.03
CA ASN A 648 33.03 14.92 -1.28
C ASN A 648 32.01 16.04 -1.53
N GLY A 649 31.24 15.95 -2.62
CA GLY A 649 30.26 16.94 -3.02
C GLY A 649 29.08 17.02 -2.05
N TRP A 650 28.42 18.19 -2.09
CA TRP A 650 27.18 18.48 -1.38
C TRP A 650 26.03 18.39 -2.37
N GLY A 651 24.99 17.63 -2.01
CA GLY A 651 23.82 17.47 -2.88
C GLY A 651 22.86 18.66 -2.84
N ALA A 652 21.81 18.57 -3.65
CA ALA A 652 20.69 19.52 -3.69
C ALA A 652 20.14 19.88 -2.29
N PRO A 653 19.64 21.11 -2.09
CA PRO A 653 18.82 21.46 -0.93
C PRO A 653 17.65 20.50 -0.75
N LEU A 654 17.42 20.06 0.50
CA LEU A 654 16.44 19.05 0.88
C LEU A 654 15.36 19.60 1.82
N THR A 655 14.10 19.43 1.46
CA THR A 655 12.94 19.67 2.34
C THR A 655 12.33 18.34 2.77
N VAL A 656 12.04 18.17 4.07
CA VAL A 656 11.49 16.92 4.62
C VAL A 656 10.19 17.14 5.39
N SER A 657 9.20 16.28 5.16
CA SER A 657 7.97 16.20 5.95
C SER A 657 7.58 14.75 6.18
N GLY A 658 7.95 14.16 7.31
CA GLY A 658 7.59 12.77 7.64
C GLY A 658 8.24 11.75 6.69
N ALA A 659 9.57 11.64 6.65
CA ALA A 659 10.27 10.73 5.72
C ALA A 659 11.32 9.88 6.42
N THR A 660 11.65 8.73 5.85
CA THR A 660 12.67 7.81 6.37
C THR A 660 13.80 7.63 5.37
N PHE A 661 15.03 7.91 5.79
CA PHE A 661 16.24 7.78 5.01
C PHE A 661 17.06 6.60 5.55
N LEU A 662 17.19 5.54 4.77
CA LEU A 662 18.00 4.35 5.09
C LEU A 662 19.41 4.50 4.49
N GLY A 663 20.20 5.40 5.07
CA GLY A 663 21.51 5.80 4.55
C GLY A 663 21.97 7.15 5.08
N SER A 664 23.20 7.53 4.73
CA SER A 664 23.74 8.86 4.99
C SER A 664 23.11 9.91 4.05
N VAL A 665 22.98 11.14 4.53
CA VAL A 665 22.44 12.28 3.77
C VAL A 665 23.43 13.43 3.84
N ARG A 666 23.86 13.92 2.67
CA ARG A 666 24.82 15.03 2.57
C ARG A 666 24.33 16.05 1.54
N VAL A 667 23.89 17.20 2.01
CA VAL A 667 23.15 18.20 1.20
C VAL A 667 23.63 19.61 1.47
N GLU A 668 23.37 20.53 0.54
CA GLU A 668 23.76 21.93 0.68
C GLU A 668 23.01 22.59 1.84
N ARG A 669 21.70 22.33 1.95
CA ARG A 669 20.83 22.84 2.99
C ARG A 669 19.73 21.83 3.30
N VAL A 670 19.25 21.79 4.54
CA VAL A 670 18.12 20.94 4.94
C VAL A 670 17.12 21.71 5.79
N ASP A 671 15.83 21.51 5.54
CA ASP A 671 14.72 22.05 6.34
C ASP A 671 13.61 21.00 6.46
N GLY A 672 12.89 20.97 7.58
CA GLY A 672 11.72 20.10 7.69
C GLY A 672 11.37 19.59 9.07
N THR A 673 10.48 18.61 9.09
CA THR A 673 9.98 18.00 10.32
C THR A 673 9.66 16.51 10.17
N GLY A 674 9.72 15.76 11.26
CA GLY A 674 9.35 14.33 11.28
C GLY A 674 10.24 13.38 10.51
N GLY A 675 11.49 13.76 10.21
CA GLY A 675 12.44 12.89 9.51
C GLY A 675 13.02 11.79 10.40
N ILE A 676 13.37 10.65 9.80
CA ILE A 676 14.21 9.62 10.41
C ILE A 676 15.44 9.42 9.53
N TRP A 677 16.62 9.69 10.08
CA TRP A 677 17.90 9.38 9.44
C TRP A 677 18.60 8.24 10.19
N THR A 678 18.84 7.12 9.50
CA THR A 678 19.55 5.98 10.09
C THR A 678 21.07 6.13 10.04
N GLY A 679 21.58 6.93 9.11
CA GLY A 679 22.98 7.33 9.04
C GLY A 679 23.16 8.83 9.26
N PRO A 680 24.38 9.34 9.06
CA PRO A 680 24.70 10.73 9.38
C PRO A 680 24.00 11.70 8.43
N LEU A 681 23.49 12.79 9.01
CA LEU A 681 22.93 13.93 8.29
C LEU A 681 23.92 15.10 8.33
N GLU A 682 24.44 15.47 7.17
CA GLU A 682 25.39 16.57 7.00
C GLU A 682 24.80 17.67 6.09
N ALA A 683 24.64 18.86 6.63
CA ALA A 683 24.32 20.08 5.88
C ALA A 683 25.58 20.93 5.66
N HIS A 684 25.76 21.48 4.45
CA HIS A 684 26.86 22.39 4.16
C HIS A 684 26.66 23.75 4.82
N ASP A 685 25.51 24.37 4.56
CA ASP A 685 25.00 25.55 5.25
C ASP A 685 24.21 25.11 6.49
N ASP A 686 24.88 25.12 7.64
CA ASP A 686 24.30 24.84 8.95
C ASP A 686 23.79 26.11 9.65
N GLN A 687 23.83 27.27 8.99
CA GLN A 687 23.30 28.54 9.50
C GLN A 687 21.88 28.81 9.01
N THR A 688 21.49 28.19 7.88
CA THR A 688 20.16 28.34 7.27
C THR A 688 19.36 27.05 7.33
N GLY A 689 18.10 27.13 7.76
CA GLY A 689 17.18 26.01 7.83
C GLY A 689 16.92 25.53 9.25
N CYS A 690 15.89 24.71 9.42
CA CYS A 690 15.54 24.12 10.71
C CYS A 690 15.06 22.68 10.53
N ILE A 691 15.53 21.78 11.40
CA ILE A 691 14.95 20.44 11.53
C ILE A 691 14.23 20.36 12.88
N SER A 692 12.98 19.91 12.87
CA SER A 692 12.20 19.76 14.09
C SER A 692 11.63 18.36 14.25
N LEU A 693 11.39 17.93 15.50
CA LEU A 693 10.62 16.70 15.82
C LEU A 693 11.07 15.47 15.01
N SER A 694 12.38 15.29 14.90
CA SER A 694 12.99 14.29 14.01
C SER A 694 14.03 13.44 14.73
N TYR A 695 14.31 12.26 14.19
CA TYR A 695 15.35 11.35 14.67
C TYR A 695 16.61 11.45 13.82
N VAL A 696 17.76 11.67 14.46
CA VAL A 696 19.09 11.67 13.84
C VAL A 696 20.01 10.66 14.54
N GLU A 697 21.04 10.16 13.85
CA GLU A 697 21.96 9.15 14.41
C GLU A 697 22.64 9.62 15.71
N GLY A 698 23.14 10.86 15.72
CA GLY A 698 23.75 11.53 16.86
C GLY A 698 25.27 11.41 17.00
N LEU A 699 25.96 10.73 16.06
CA LEU A 699 27.40 10.45 16.15
C LEU A 699 28.25 11.42 15.32
N THR A 700 27.96 11.57 14.03
CA THR A 700 28.76 12.38 13.08
C THR A 700 27.92 13.39 12.31
N ASP A 701 26.74 13.75 12.81
CA ASP A 701 25.84 14.69 12.15
C ASP A 701 26.40 16.13 12.15
N ARG A 702 26.12 16.85 11.06
CA ARG A 702 26.30 18.30 10.93
C ARG A 702 24.94 18.91 10.61
N LEU A 703 24.25 19.38 11.64
CA LEU A 703 22.85 19.81 11.56
C LEU A 703 22.73 21.33 11.56
N PRO A 704 21.70 21.88 10.88
CA PRO A 704 21.28 23.27 11.10
C PRO A 704 20.58 23.40 12.47
N GLN A 705 19.87 24.51 12.72
CA GLN A 705 19.08 24.65 13.93
C GLN A 705 18.13 23.46 14.10
N ASN A 706 18.17 22.83 15.28
CA ASN A 706 17.39 21.63 15.55
C ASN A 706 16.50 21.79 16.80
N VAL A 707 15.19 21.52 16.66
CA VAL A 707 14.18 21.72 17.71
C VAL A 707 13.54 20.39 18.07
N GLU A 708 13.65 19.98 19.34
CA GLU A 708 13.04 18.76 19.87
C GLU A 708 13.40 17.48 19.09
N CYS A 709 14.54 17.48 18.39
CA CYS A 709 15.07 16.29 17.73
C CYS A 709 15.61 15.28 18.74
N VAL A 710 15.47 14.01 18.40
CA VAL A 710 15.92 12.87 19.19
C VAL A 710 17.19 12.30 18.55
N ARG A 711 18.20 12.01 19.37
CA ARG A 711 19.47 11.42 18.91
C ARG A 711 19.49 9.92 19.18
N GLY A 712 20.05 9.15 18.25
CA GLY A 712 20.21 7.69 18.35
C GLY A 712 21.08 7.23 19.51
N THR A 713 21.99 8.09 20.00
CA THR A 713 22.77 7.84 21.23
C THR A 713 21.89 7.71 22.48
N ASP A 714 20.73 8.37 22.49
CA ASP A 714 19.85 8.45 23.65
C ASP A 714 18.58 7.62 23.48
N ALA A 715 18.10 7.42 22.25
CA ALA A 715 16.85 6.76 21.93
C ALA A 715 17.05 5.62 20.93
N ARG A 716 16.55 4.43 21.28
CA ARG A 716 16.69 3.25 20.42
C ARG A 716 15.66 3.28 19.29
N LEU A 717 16.13 3.30 18.04
CA LEU A 717 15.33 3.10 16.83
C LEU A 717 15.35 1.62 16.40
N ARG A 718 14.18 1.04 16.10
CA ARG A 718 14.07 -0.29 15.52
C ARG A 718 12.92 -0.37 14.51
N PHE A 719 13.20 -0.95 13.35
CA PHE A 719 12.18 -1.32 12.37
C PHE A 719 11.74 -2.77 12.55
N VAL A 720 10.50 -3.09 12.13
CA VAL A 720 10.05 -4.48 12.01
C VAL A 720 10.84 -5.17 10.90
N SER A 721 11.00 -4.52 9.76
CA SER A 721 11.91 -4.92 8.68
C SER A 721 12.42 -3.72 7.89
N ILE A 722 13.65 -3.84 7.39
CA ILE A 722 14.29 -2.92 6.43
C ILE A 722 14.55 -3.60 5.08
N ASP A 723 14.05 -4.83 4.90
CA ASP A 723 14.18 -5.56 3.66
C ASP A 723 13.07 -5.14 2.70
N VAL A 724 13.44 -4.61 1.53
CA VAL A 724 12.49 -4.18 0.51
C VAL A 724 11.62 -5.36 0.08
N GLY A 725 10.31 -5.12 -0.03
CA GLY A 725 9.33 -6.15 -0.37
C GLY A 725 8.81 -6.95 0.83
N HIS A 726 9.40 -6.79 2.03
CA HIS A 726 8.78 -7.31 3.24
C HIS A 726 7.46 -6.55 3.54
N PRO A 727 6.37 -7.22 3.95
CA PRO A 727 5.08 -6.56 4.19
C PRO A 727 5.12 -5.39 5.18
N ALA A 728 5.96 -5.52 6.22
CA ALA A 728 6.20 -4.50 7.24
C ALA A 728 7.43 -3.62 6.95
N TYR A 729 7.82 -3.45 5.68
CA TYR A 729 8.98 -2.67 5.28
C TYR A 729 8.86 -1.20 5.76
N GLY A 730 9.89 -0.74 6.48
CA GLY A 730 9.92 0.62 7.05
C GLY A 730 8.99 0.85 8.24
N GLN A 731 8.23 -0.15 8.70
CA GLN A 731 7.37 -0.01 9.88
C GLN A 731 8.21 0.09 11.14
N LEU A 732 7.92 1.06 12.01
CA LEU A 732 8.53 1.13 13.32
C LEU A 732 8.06 -0.03 14.21
N ALA A 733 9.01 -0.72 14.83
CA ALA A 733 8.74 -1.74 15.81
C ALA A 733 8.30 -1.08 17.13
N ARG A 734 7.38 -1.71 17.85
CA ARG A 734 6.92 -1.24 19.18
C ARG A 734 7.99 -1.19 20.26
N THR A 735 9.14 -1.82 20.03
CA THR A 735 10.29 -1.76 20.94
C THR A 735 11.19 -0.55 20.71
N THR A 736 10.85 0.28 19.72
CA THR A 736 11.41 1.63 19.52
C THR A 736 11.07 2.53 20.70
N ASP A 737 11.94 3.49 21.00
CA ASP A 737 11.74 4.45 22.06
C ASP A 737 10.45 5.27 21.84
N PHE A 738 9.69 5.50 22.91
CA PHE A 738 8.43 6.24 22.84
C PHE A 738 8.60 7.67 22.31
N ARG A 739 9.79 8.28 22.47
CA ARG A 739 10.07 9.62 21.91
C ARG A 739 10.01 9.65 20.38
N ILE A 740 10.27 8.52 19.72
CA ILE A 740 10.19 8.39 18.26
C ILE A 740 8.77 8.00 17.83
N LEU A 741 8.07 7.21 18.65
CA LEU A 741 6.71 6.72 18.36
C LEU A 741 5.60 7.73 18.70
N GLU A 742 5.82 8.66 19.64
CA GLU A 742 4.74 9.51 20.19
C GLU A 742 5.09 11.01 20.28
N ARG A 743 6.30 11.44 19.86
CA ARG A 743 6.74 12.86 19.93
C ARG A 743 7.26 13.40 18.61
N GLY A 744 6.82 12.83 17.50
CA GLY A 744 6.97 13.40 16.17
C GLY A 744 5.96 14.53 15.92
N PRO A 745 5.86 15.00 14.67
CA PRO A 745 4.91 16.03 14.26
C PRO A 745 3.47 15.64 14.63
N GLY A 746 2.78 16.55 15.32
CA GLY A 746 1.40 16.32 15.78
C GLY A 746 1.29 15.28 16.90
N ASP A 747 2.34 15.06 17.71
CA ASP A 747 2.37 14.06 18.80
C ASP A 747 2.18 12.61 18.31
N ASP A 748 2.70 12.29 17.12
CA ASP A 748 2.65 10.96 16.52
C ASP A 748 4.03 10.41 16.13
N GLU A 749 4.09 9.29 15.41
CA GLU A 749 5.34 8.66 15.02
C GLU A 749 6.11 9.48 13.98
N MET A 750 7.45 9.47 14.09
CA MET A 750 8.34 10.05 13.08
C MET A 750 8.47 9.12 11.86
N GLY A 751 8.89 9.67 10.72
CA GLY A 751 9.22 8.91 9.52
C GLY A 751 8.08 8.76 8.52
N ALA A 752 8.28 7.85 7.55
CA ALA A 752 7.42 7.73 6.36
C ALA A 752 5.94 7.42 6.64
N PHE A 753 5.62 6.88 7.82
CA PHE A 753 4.27 6.43 8.17
C PHE A 753 3.57 7.31 9.22
N GLY A 754 4.19 8.42 9.67
CA GLY A 754 3.61 9.32 10.68
C GLY A 754 2.20 9.81 10.37
N PHE A 755 1.88 9.99 9.08
CA PHE A 755 0.55 10.37 8.62
C PHE A 755 -0.55 9.33 8.92
N LEU A 756 -0.21 8.07 9.23
CA LEU A 756 -1.17 7.01 9.61
C LEU A 756 -1.74 7.20 11.02
N ARG A 757 -1.19 8.16 11.78
CA ARG A 757 -1.57 8.52 13.13
C ARG A 757 -1.64 7.34 14.10
N GLU A 758 -0.63 6.48 14.08
CA GLU A 758 -0.64 5.25 14.87
C GLU A 758 -0.64 5.55 16.39
N ALA A 759 0.11 6.54 16.86
CA ALA A 759 0.17 6.88 18.28
C ALA A 759 -1.21 7.27 18.82
N HIS A 760 -1.99 8.03 18.06
CA HIS A 760 -3.37 8.38 18.40
C HIS A 760 -4.25 7.15 18.52
N LYS A 761 -4.18 6.21 17.55
CA LYS A 761 -4.94 4.95 17.61
C LYS A 761 -4.63 4.20 18.90
N TRP A 762 -3.35 4.03 19.24
CA TRP A 762 -2.93 3.36 20.47
C TRP A 762 -3.46 4.05 21.74
N ARG A 763 -3.36 5.39 21.80
CA ARG A 763 -3.82 6.17 22.95
C ARG A 763 -5.35 6.12 23.10
N ASN A 764 -6.09 6.21 22.00
CA ASN A 764 -7.54 6.12 21.97
C ASN A 764 -8.03 4.75 22.48
N LEU A 765 -7.37 3.66 22.08
CA LEU A 765 -7.65 2.32 22.63
C LEU A 765 -7.45 2.30 24.15
N GLN A 766 -6.34 2.84 24.66
CA GLN A 766 -6.09 2.87 26.10
C GLN A 766 -7.15 3.65 26.88
N ILE A 767 -7.66 4.76 26.32
CA ILE A 767 -8.73 5.55 26.92
C ILE A 767 -10.03 4.74 26.94
N ARG A 768 -10.45 4.20 25.79
CA ARG A 768 -11.73 3.50 25.66
C ARG A 768 -11.75 2.14 26.35
N TYR A 769 -10.64 1.42 26.43
CA TYR A 769 -10.59 0.18 27.21
C TYR A 769 -10.81 0.41 28.70
N ARG A 770 -10.37 1.54 29.28
CA ARG A 770 -10.71 1.86 30.68
C ARG A 770 -12.21 2.05 30.88
N GLU A 771 -12.91 2.53 29.85
CA GLU A 771 -14.36 2.72 29.88
C GLU A 771 -15.10 1.40 29.67
N PHE A 772 -14.73 0.59 28.67
CA PHE A 772 -15.53 -0.55 28.21
C PHE A 772 -15.08 -1.93 28.73
N MET A 773 -13.88 -2.07 29.29
CA MET A 773 -13.42 -3.35 29.83
C MET A 773 -14.04 -3.70 31.19
N PRO A 774 -14.20 -5.00 31.51
CA PRO A 774 -14.55 -5.45 32.86
C PRO A 774 -13.44 -5.13 33.87
N LEU A 775 -13.84 -4.93 35.13
CA LEU A 775 -12.89 -4.75 36.24
C LEU A 775 -12.03 -6.00 36.43
N GLY A 776 -10.73 -5.81 36.63
CA GLY A 776 -9.76 -6.88 36.87
C GLY A 776 -9.19 -7.55 35.61
N VAL A 777 -9.72 -7.23 34.42
CA VAL A 777 -9.16 -7.64 33.13
C VAL A 777 -8.04 -6.69 32.72
N ARG A 778 -6.96 -7.24 32.15
CA ARG A 778 -5.79 -6.52 31.66
C ARG A 778 -5.67 -6.70 30.14
N PRO A 779 -5.80 -5.62 29.34
CA PRO A 779 -5.57 -5.70 27.90
C PRO A 779 -4.09 -5.98 27.60
N LEU A 780 -3.83 -6.99 26.76
CA LEU A 780 -2.54 -7.20 26.10
C LEU A 780 -2.70 -6.89 24.63
N LEU A 781 -2.22 -5.72 24.23
CA LEU A 781 -2.22 -5.29 22.84
C LEU A 781 -1.04 -5.93 22.10
N ILE A 782 -1.32 -6.75 21.09
CA ILE A 782 -0.33 -7.56 20.39
C ILE A 782 -0.45 -7.33 18.87
N PRO A 783 0.56 -6.71 18.23
CA PRO A 783 0.60 -6.63 16.78
C PRO A 783 0.72 -8.04 16.16
N ALA A 784 -0.19 -8.37 15.25
CA ALA A 784 -0.14 -9.56 14.41
C ALA A 784 0.52 -9.19 13.07
N THR A 785 1.84 -9.06 13.06
CA THR A 785 2.66 -8.68 11.89
C THR A 785 3.28 -9.87 11.18
#